data_AF-A0A8D9HQP8-F1
#
_entry.id   AF-A0A8D9HQP8-F1
#
_cell.length_a   1.000
_cell.length_b   1.000
_cell.length_c   1.000
_cell.angle_alpha   90.00
_cell.angle_beta   90.00
_cell.angle_gamma   90.00
#
_symmetry.space_group_name_H-M   'P 1'
#
loop_
_entity.id
_entity.type
_entity.pdbx_description
1 polymer ?
#
loop_
_entity_poly.entity_id
_entity_poly.type
_entity_poly.pdbx_seq_one_letter_code
_entity_poly.pdbx_strand_id
1 'polypeptide(L)'
;MANEIPTKGILKTEALKHYILETSAYPREHELLKELRKATVQKYGNLSEMEVPVDEGLLLSMLLKITNAKNTLELGVFTGYSLLSTALALPDDGRITAIDIDKEAYEVGLEFIKKAGVDHKINFIHSDGIKALDQLVKDKKEFDFAFADADKSNYVNFHERLLKLVKVGGIIAFDNTLWFGFVAEDEEGVPEHMREYRKALIEFNKKLALDTRIEVSQISIGDGVTLCRRLFHRVFYILNWIQIQFFIHFISWIFGYMRVVLNCVAFAVCFSNKTLFSLLYFFSFCCDAVDGWCARRFNQVSTFGAVLDMVTDRVSTACLLVVLSQVYRPSLVFLSLLALDIASHWLQMYSVWLLSFVAGRSCHFNSDITTLFSTGFDIVGLVDETDRQYHSGENSFRLSRIMDTSALSRYGKPKVLSFQTPLHRNTLFSAMAKPVSIEVYNPNGKYRVVSTKPMPGTRWINLLVDQGCRVEICHLKKTILSVEDIINLIGNRCDGVIGQLTEDWGETLFSALSKAGGKAFSNMAVGYNNVDVEAANKYGIAVGNTPGVLTETTAELAASLSLAAARRIVEADGFMRAGLYEGWLPHLFVGNLLKGQTVGVIGAGRIGSAYARMMVEGFKMNLIYFDLYQSTRLEKFVTAYGQFLKANGEQPVTWKRASSMEEVLREADLISLHPVLDKTTYHLVNKERLAMMKKEAILVNCSRGPVIDEEALVNHLRENPMFRVGLDVFEEEPFMKPGLADMKNAIVVPHIASASKWTREGMATLAALNVVGRIKGYPIWSDPNRVDPFLNENASPPNASPSIVNSKALGNELIVIIYLERFCHSASGSFRLITLCRRIKRTKTRAILLDYDGTSMPQGTSAILCSLLALKAERER
;
A
#
# COMPACT_ATOMS: atom_id res chain seq x y z
N MET A 1 -4.81 -16.76 58.95
CA MET A 1 -4.53 -17.80 57.94
C MET A 1 -3.22 -17.40 57.28
N ALA A 2 -2.23 -18.27 57.29
CA ALA A 2 -0.85 -17.90 56.94
C ALA A 2 -0.60 -18.11 55.44
N ASN A 3 -0.06 -17.08 54.77
CA ASN A 3 0.63 -17.08 53.48
C ASN A 3 0.58 -18.37 52.63
N GLU A 4 -0.61 -18.71 52.12
CA GLU A 4 -0.70 -19.56 50.93
C GLU A 4 -0.54 -18.67 49.71
N ILE A 5 0.44 -18.98 48.87
CA ILE A 5 0.63 -18.32 47.58
C ILE A 5 -0.49 -18.84 46.66
N PRO A 6 -1.17 -17.98 45.87
CA PRO A 6 -2.17 -18.46 44.92
C PRO A 6 -1.51 -19.38 43.89
N THR A 7 -2.10 -20.55 43.63
CA THR A 7 -1.47 -21.50 42.70
C THR A 7 -1.40 -20.92 41.29
N LYS A 8 -0.26 -21.05 40.59
CA LYS A 8 -0.08 -20.59 39.18
C LYS A 8 -1.18 -21.21 38.29
N GLY A 9 -2.02 -20.39 37.63
CA GLY A 9 -3.15 -20.85 36.80
C GLY A 9 -4.42 -19.97 36.84
N ILE A 10 -4.90 -19.50 35.68
CA ILE A 10 -6.09 -18.59 35.57
C ILE A 10 -7.44 -19.35 35.48
N LEU A 11 -7.42 -20.68 35.44
CA LEU A 11 -8.63 -21.48 35.23
C LEU A 11 -9.57 -21.41 36.44
N LYS A 12 -10.85 -21.11 36.19
CA LYS A 12 -11.87 -20.81 37.23
C LYS A 12 -12.13 -21.90 38.28
N THR A 13 -11.58 -23.10 38.13
CA THR A 13 -11.77 -24.24 39.03
C THR A 13 -10.59 -25.19 38.98
N GLU A 14 -10.13 -25.67 40.13
CA GLU A 14 -9.10 -26.72 40.22
C GLU A 14 -9.46 -27.99 39.45
N ALA A 15 -10.73 -28.36 39.37
CA ALA A 15 -11.19 -29.51 38.59
C ALA A 15 -10.85 -29.40 37.08
N LEU A 16 -10.91 -28.20 36.51
CA LEU A 16 -10.56 -27.95 35.10
C LEU A 16 -9.04 -27.95 34.90
N LYS A 17 -8.28 -27.42 35.86
CA LYS A 17 -6.82 -27.46 35.88
C LYS A 17 -6.31 -28.91 35.96
N HIS A 18 -6.83 -29.70 36.89
CA HIS A 18 -6.60 -31.14 36.97
C HIS A 18 -6.95 -31.86 35.66
N TYR A 19 -8.12 -31.61 35.10
CA TYR A 19 -8.53 -32.24 33.83
C TYR A 19 -7.54 -31.97 32.69
N ILE A 20 -7.09 -30.71 32.50
CA ILE A 20 -6.13 -30.36 31.44
C ILE A 20 -4.76 -31.01 31.70
N LEU A 21 -4.30 -31.01 32.96
CA LEU A 21 -3.02 -31.61 33.33
C LEU A 21 -3.04 -33.14 33.14
N GLU A 22 -4.08 -33.83 33.59
CA GLU A 22 -4.20 -35.29 33.52
C GLU A 22 -4.51 -35.80 32.10
N THR A 23 -5.31 -35.08 31.31
CA THR A 23 -5.69 -35.54 29.95
C THR A 23 -4.70 -35.13 28.85
N SER A 24 -4.03 -33.98 29.00
CA SER A 24 -3.20 -33.41 27.93
C SER A 24 -1.76 -33.14 28.33
N ALA A 25 -1.48 -32.71 29.56
CA ALA A 25 -0.15 -32.26 29.94
C ALA A 25 0.77 -33.40 30.41
N TYR A 26 0.48 -34.02 31.55
CA TYR A 26 1.28 -35.09 32.14
C TYR A 26 1.50 -36.30 31.20
N PRO A 27 0.53 -36.74 30.37
CA PRO A 27 0.77 -37.84 29.41
C PRO A 27 1.78 -37.51 28.30
N ARG A 28 2.17 -36.24 28.16
CA ARG A 28 3.12 -35.73 27.14
C ARG A 28 4.34 -35.05 27.78
N GLU A 29 4.41 -34.99 29.10
CA GLU A 29 5.56 -34.47 29.84
C GLU A 29 6.77 -35.39 29.61
N HIS A 30 7.92 -34.83 29.24
CA HIS A 30 9.15 -35.62 29.09
C HIS A 30 9.63 -36.10 30.47
N GLU A 31 10.08 -37.35 30.62
CA GLU A 31 10.40 -37.88 31.96
C GLU A 31 11.48 -37.06 32.67
N LEU A 32 12.48 -36.53 31.95
CA LEU A 32 13.48 -35.62 32.54
C LEU A 32 12.93 -34.24 32.94
N LEU A 33 11.86 -33.74 32.31
CA LEU A 33 11.15 -32.53 32.77
C LEU A 33 10.37 -32.82 34.06
N LYS A 34 9.75 -34.00 34.13
CA LYS A 34 9.02 -34.50 35.32
C LYS A 34 9.95 -34.80 36.50
N GLU A 35 11.16 -35.32 36.24
CA GLU A 35 12.21 -35.47 37.26
C GLU A 35 12.73 -34.10 37.73
N LEU A 36 13.02 -33.18 36.80
CA LEU A 36 13.43 -31.81 37.12
C LEU A 36 12.39 -31.13 38.02
N ARG A 37 11.11 -31.14 37.63
CA ARG A 37 10.00 -30.57 38.43
C ARG A 37 9.93 -31.15 39.84
N LYS A 38 10.15 -32.46 40.02
CA LYS A 38 10.23 -33.08 41.36
C LYS A 38 11.45 -32.59 42.14
N ALA A 39 12.60 -32.44 41.50
CA ALA A 39 13.81 -31.93 42.13
C ALA A 39 13.69 -30.44 42.50
N THR A 40 13.04 -29.62 41.66
CA THR A 40 12.67 -28.23 41.94
C THR A 40 11.82 -28.17 43.22
N VAL A 41 10.73 -28.93 43.29
CA VAL A 41 9.87 -29.03 44.50
C VAL A 41 10.67 -29.49 45.72
N GLN A 42 11.55 -30.49 45.59
CA GLN A 42 12.33 -31.02 46.70
C GLN A 42 13.35 -30.00 47.27
N LYS A 43 14.01 -29.21 46.42
CA LYS A 43 15.01 -28.22 46.86
C LYS A 43 14.39 -26.90 47.31
N TYR A 44 13.36 -26.43 46.61
CA TYR A 44 12.83 -25.07 46.76
C TYR A 44 11.48 -24.98 47.49
N GLY A 45 10.80 -26.10 47.76
CA GLY A 45 9.51 -26.12 48.44
C GLY A 45 8.50 -25.22 47.72
N ASN A 46 7.82 -24.33 48.44
CA ASN A 46 6.83 -23.39 47.87
C ASN A 46 7.40 -22.48 46.76
N LEU A 47 8.72 -22.24 46.71
CA LEU A 47 9.33 -21.46 45.63
C LEU A 47 9.35 -22.22 44.29
N SER A 48 9.01 -23.51 44.25
CA SER A 48 8.83 -24.24 42.99
C SER A 48 7.65 -23.74 42.16
N GLU A 49 6.71 -22.96 42.73
CA GLU A 49 5.64 -22.33 41.96
C GLU A 49 6.14 -21.25 40.97
N MET A 50 7.42 -20.87 41.07
CA MET A 50 8.10 -20.06 40.04
C MET A 50 8.40 -20.85 38.76
N GLU A 51 8.31 -22.19 38.77
CA GLU A 51 8.55 -23.02 37.59
C GLU A 51 7.44 -22.84 36.53
N VAL A 52 7.79 -22.94 35.25
CA VAL A 52 6.81 -22.90 34.15
C VAL A 52 5.93 -24.17 34.21
N PRO A 53 4.59 -24.05 34.20
CA PRO A 53 3.70 -25.19 34.33
C PRO A 53 3.73 -26.09 33.09
N VAL A 54 3.34 -27.36 33.26
CA VAL A 54 3.54 -28.42 32.26
C VAL A 54 2.82 -28.13 30.93
N ASP A 55 1.61 -27.60 30.98
CA ASP A 55 0.81 -27.21 29.82
C ASP A 55 1.43 -26.05 29.04
N GLU A 56 2.01 -25.07 29.73
CA GLU A 56 2.76 -23.97 29.12
C GLU A 56 4.07 -24.45 28.50
N GLY A 57 4.80 -25.34 29.17
CA GLY A 57 6.00 -25.96 28.62
C GLY A 57 5.73 -26.72 27.30
N LEU A 58 4.56 -27.36 27.18
CA LEU A 58 4.12 -27.99 25.92
C LEU A 58 3.76 -26.97 24.85
N LEU A 59 3.10 -25.87 25.20
CA LEU A 59 2.83 -24.76 24.28
C LEU A 59 4.15 -24.20 23.71
N LEU A 60 5.13 -23.90 24.56
CA LEU A 60 6.45 -23.41 24.13
C LEU A 60 7.11 -24.39 23.14
N SER A 61 7.08 -25.69 23.45
CA SER A 61 7.58 -26.74 22.54
C SER A 61 6.88 -26.74 21.18
N MET A 62 5.56 -26.53 21.14
CA MET A 62 4.79 -26.40 19.90
C MET A 62 5.13 -25.13 19.12
N LEU A 63 5.21 -23.97 19.79
CA LEU A 63 5.51 -22.69 19.17
C LEU A 63 6.89 -22.70 18.50
N LEU A 64 7.92 -23.26 19.16
CA LEU A 64 9.27 -23.38 18.63
C LEU A 64 9.32 -24.25 17.36
N LYS A 65 8.57 -25.35 17.33
CA LYS A 65 8.46 -26.26 16.18
C LYS A 65 7.69 -25.62 15.01
N ILE A 66 6.58 -24.94 15.29
CA ILE A 66 5.77 -24.23 14.28
C ILE A 66 6.54 -23.05 13.67
N THR A 67 7.34 -22.35 14.46
CA THR A 67 8.17 -21.23 13.98
C THR A 67 9.47 -21.64 13.31
N ASN A 68 9.82 -22.94 13.36
CA ASN A 68 11.12 -23.47 12.93
C ASN A 68 12.30 -22.68 13.52
N ALA A 69 12.21 -22.37 14.82
CA ALA A 69 13.24 -21.63 15.53
C ALA A 69 14.54 -22.45 15.61
N LYS A 70 15.69 -21.77 15.50
CA LYS A 70 17.02 -22.36 15.67
C LYS A 70 17.88 -21.61 16.68
N ASN A 71 17.85 -20.28 16.70
CA ASN A 71 18.59 -19.47 17.67
C ASN A 71 17.62 -18.74 18.60
N THR A 72 17.56 -19.13 19.88
CA THR A 72 16.62 -18.58 20.85
C THR A 72 17.31 -17.88 22.01
N LEU A 73 16.57 -17.02 22.70
CA LEU A 73 16.98 -16.35 23.92
C LEU A 73 16.00 -16.69 25.04
N GLU A 74 16.51 -16.92 26.24
CA GLU A 74 15.71 -17.12 27.44
C GLU A 74 16.20 -16.20 28.56
N LEU A 75 15.28 -15.48 29.19
CA LEU A 75 15.55 -14.46 30.18
C LEU A 75 14.74 -14.75 31.44
N GLY A 76 15.42 -15.15 32.52
CA GLY A 76 14.79 -15.85 33.63
C GLY A 76 14.66 -17.33 33.29
N VAL A 77 15.41 -18.14 34.01
CA VAL A 77 15.61 -19.58 33.81
C VAL A 77 15.20 -20.34 35.07
N PHE A 78 15.55 -19.81 36.25
CA PHE A 78 15.42 -20.50 37.54
C PHE A 78 16.03 -21.91 37.46
N THR A 79 15.29 -22.98 37.78
CA THR A 79 15.75 -24.37 37.62
C THR A 79 15.68 -24.89 36.18
N GLY A 80 15.15 -24.13 35.22
CA GLY A 80 15.29 -24.40 33.79
C GLY A 80 14.27 -25.35 33.17
N TYR A 81 13.04 -25.42 33.67
CA TYR A 81 11.98 -26.23 33.06
C TYR A 81 11.64 -25.76 31.62
N SER A 82 11.42 -24.47 31.44
CA SER A 82 11.25 -23.82 30.11
C SER A 82 12.49 -24.00 29.23
N LEU A 83 13.69 -23.89 29.80
CA LEU A 83 14.97 -24.06 29.12
C LEU A 83 15.16 -25.49 28.60
N LEU A 84 14.87 -26.50 29.41
CA LEU A 84 14.92 -27.90 29.00
C LEU A 84 13.82 -28.21 27.97
N SER A 85 12.61 -27.67 28.12
CA SER A 85 11.54 -27.82 27.11
C SER A 85 11.95 -27.21 25.77
N THR A 86 12.57 -26.03 25.79
CA THR A 86 13.13 -25.35 24.60
C THR A 86 14.24 -26.18 23.96
N ALA A 87 15.21 -26.69 24.74
CA ALA A 87 16.33 -27.48 24.23
C ALA A 87 15.91 -28.82 23.62
N LEU A 88 14.86 -29.45 24.16
CA LEU A 88 14.21 -30.65 23.61
C LEU A 88 13.34 -30.34 22.37
N ALA A 89 12.88 -29.09 22.19
CA ALA A 89 12.06 -28.69 21.05
C ALA A 89 12.88 -28.27 19.82
N LEU A 90 14.04 -27.67 20.03
CA LEU A 90 14.95 -27.20 18.98
C LEU A 90 15.66 -28.36 18.25
N PRO A 91 16.02 -28.21 16.96
CA PRO A 91 16.87 -29.16 16.26
C PRO A 91 18.26 -29.30 16.89
N ASP A 92 19.04 -30.30 16.48
CA ASP A 92 20.34 -30.59 17.08
C ASP A 92 21.39 -29.50 16.85
N ASP A 93 21.26 -28.72 15.78
CA ASP A 93 22.07 -27.53 15.49
C ASP A 93 21.52 -26.23 16.12
N GLY A 94 20.44 -26.35 16.90
CA GLY A 94 19.83 -25.24 17.63
C GLY A 94 20.71 -24.70 18.76
N ARG A 95 20.47 -23.43 19.11
CA ARG A 95 21.22 -22.68 20.12
C ARG A 95 20.28 -21.86 20.99
N ILE A 96 20.57 -21.82 22.29
CA ILE A 96 19.83 -21.06 23.29
C ILE A 96 20.83 -20.16 24.02
N THR A 97 20.55 -18.86 24.10
CA THR A 97 21.23 -17.95 25.03
C THR A 97 20.36 -17.78 26.26
N ALA A 98 20.72 -18.45 27.34
CA ALA A 98 19.98 -18.44 28.61
C ALA A 98 20.62 -17.43 29.57
N ILE A 99 19.82 -16.58 30.20
CA ILE A 99 20.30 -15.48 31.06
C ILE A 99 19.57 -15.53 32.40
N ASP A 100 20.33 -15.66 33.50
CA ASP A 100 19.81 -15.58 34.86
C ASP A 100 20.82 -14.93 35.83
N ILE A 101 20.30 -14.41 36.94
CA ILE A 101 21.07 -13.94 38.10
C ILE A 101 21.34 -15.07 39.12
N ASP A 102 20.53 -16.14 39.13
CA ASP A 102 20.71 -17.28 40.03
C ASP A 102 21.37 -18.47 39.31
N LYS A 103 22.69 -18.54 39.42
CA LYS A 103 23.48 -19.66 38.92
C LYS A 103 23.26 -20.96 39.72
N GLU A 104 22.86 -20.87 40.99
CA GLU A 104 22.68 -22.05 41.86
C GLU A 104 21.36 -22.77 41.55
N ALA A 105 20.31 -22.03 41.18
CA ALA A 105 19.08 -22.59 40.63
C ALA A 105 19.33 -23.29 39.28
N TYR A 106 20.05 -22.63 38.36
CA TYR A 106 20.40 -23.22 37.06
C TYR A 106 21.20 -24.53 37.20
N GLU A 107 22.09 -24.63 38.19
CA GLU A 107 22.89 -25.85 38.43
C GLU A 107 22.04 -27.07 38.82
N VAL A 108 20.83 -26.88 39.37
CA VAL A 108 19.85 -27.96 39.60
C VAL A 108 19.33 -28.51 38.27
N GLY A 109 18.94 -27.61 37.36
CA GLY A 109 18.49 -27.97 36.01
C GLY A 109 19.58 -28.62 35.16
N LEU A 110 20.82 -28.17 35.34
CA LEU A 110 21.98 -28.59 34.54
C LEU A 110 22.23 -30.10 34.59
N GLU A 111 21.91 -30.79 35.70
CA GLU A 111 22.01 -32.24 35.78
C GLU A 111 21.05 -32.92 34.79
N PHE A 112 19.79 -32.47 34.72
CA PHE A 112 18.76 -33.01 33.85
C PHE A 112 18.98 -32.63 32.38
N ILE A 113 19.47 -31.41 32.13
CA ILE A 113 19.88 -30.95 30.80
C ILE A 113 21.02 -31.81 30.23
N LYS A 114 21.99 -32.20 31.07
CA LYS A 114 23.07 -33.14 30.69
C LYS A 114 22.56 -34.56 30.48
N LYS A 115 21.68 -35.07 31.36
CA LYS A 115 21.01 -36.38 31.17
C LYS A 115 20.21 -36.44 29.87
N ALA A 116 19.65 -35.30 29.43
CA ALA A 116 18.92 -35.18 28.16
C ALA A 116 19.82 -35.10 26.91
N GLY A 117 21.13 -34.89 27.07
CA GLY A 117 22.06 -34.75 25.94
C GLY A 117 21.84 -33.50 25.08
N VAL A 118 21.38 -32.40 25.70
CA VAL A 118 21.07 -31.13 25.01
C VAL A 118 21.84 -29.93 25.58
N ASP A 119 22.80 -30.16 26.48
CA ASP A 119 23.63 -29.11 27.08
C ASP A 119 24.48 -28.36 26.05
N HIS A 120 24.89 -29.03 24.96
CA HIS A 120 25.61 -28.41 23.84
C HIS A 120 24.83 -27.30 23.12
N LYS A 121 23.50 -27.26 23.26
CA LYS A 121 22.65 -26.21 22.68
C LYS A 121 22.66 -24.93 23.54
N ILE A 122 23.06 -25.00 24.81
CA ILE A 122 22.81 -23.94 25.81
C ILE A 122 24.08 -23.15 26.12
N ASN A 123 24.02 -21.84 25.89
CA ASN A 123 24.99 -20.87 26.37
C ASN A 123 24.39 -20.07 27.52
N PHE A 124 24.69 -20.48 28.76
CA PHE A 124 24.23 -19.80 29.98
C PHE A 124 25.11 -18.59 30.33
N ILE A 125 24.46 -17.46 30.60
CA ILE A 125 25.08 -16.18 30.98
C ILE A 125 24.60 -15.81 32.38
N HIS A 126 25.47 -15.96 33.37
CA HIS A 126 25.22 -15.48 34.73
C HIS A 126 25.37 -13.95 34.76
N SER A 127 24.25 -13.22 34.71
CA SER A 127 24.22 -11.76 34.66
C SER A 127 22.83 -11.21 34.98
N ASP A 128 22.79 -9.98 35.50
CA ASP A 128 21.59 -9.14 35.39
C ASP A 128 21.07 -9.09 33.94
N GLY A 129 19.76 -9.21 33.80
CA GLY A 129 19.08 -9.30 32.51
C GLY A 129 19.27 -8.07 31.63
N ILE A 130 19.21 -6.86 32.20
CA ILE A 130 19.40 -5.63 31.43
C ILE A 130 20.84 -5.53 30.91
N LYS A 131 21.84 -5.79 31.76
CA LYS A 131 23.26 -5.77 31.36
C LYS A 131 23.56 -6.79 30.26
N ALA A 132 23.02 -8.01 30.37
CA ALA A 132 23.21 -9.05 29.37
C ALA A 132 22.56 -8.68 28.02
N LEU A 133 21.31 -8.22 28.03
CA LEU A 133 20.61 -7.79 26.83
C LEU A 133 21.27 -6.57 26.17
N ASP A 134 21.72 -5.57 26.96
CA ASP A 134 22.44 -4.41 26.44
C ASP A 134 23.80 -4.81 25.84
N GLN A 135 24.45 -5.86 26.34
CA GLN A 135 25.66 -6.42 25.73
C GLN A 135 25.36 -7.17 24.42
N LEU A 136 24.34 -8.04 24.40
CA LEU A 136 23.91 -8.75 23.18
C LEU A 136 23.48 -7.77 22.06
N VAL A 137 22.89 -6.63 22.42
CA VAL A 137 22.53 -5.54 21.48
C VAL A 137 23.79 -4.87 20.91
N LYS A 138 24.83 -4.62 21.72
CA LYS A 138 26.13 -4.10 21.23
C LYS A 138 26.81 -5.10 20.30
N ASP A 139 26.75 -6.38 20.65
CA ASP A 139 27.33 -7.50 19.88
C ASP A 139 26.50 -7.86 18.64
N LYS A 140 25.40 -7.14 18.39
CA LYS A 140 24.48 -7.30 17.24
C LYS A 140 24.02 -8.74 17.06
N LYS A 141 23.70 -9.43 18.16
CA LYS A 141 23.09 -10.76 18.12
C LYS A 141 21.66 -10.67 17.61
N GLU A 142 21.22 -11.72 16.91
CA GLU A 142 19.87 -11.83 16.36
C GLU A 142 19.28 -13.22 16.65
N PHE A 143 18.01 -13.28 17.05
CA PHE A 143 17.31 -14.48 17.52
C PHE A 143 15.98 -14.69 16.79
N ASP A 144 15.54 -15.95 16.66
CA ASP A 144 14.26 -16.33 16.05
C ASP A 144 13.10 -16.19 17.05
N PHE A 145 13.37 -16.53 18.30
CA PHE A 145 12.41 -16.59 19.39
C PHE A 145 13.06 -16.11 20.70
N ALA A 146 12.31 -15.41 21.54
CA ALA A 146 12.72 -15.09 22.91
C ALA A 146 11.63 -15.45 23.92
N PHE A 147 12.00 -16.10 25.02
CA PHE A 147 11.15 -16.29 26.21
C PHE A 147 11.64 -15.38 27.34
N ALA A 148 10.70 -14.77 28.08
CA ALA A 148 11.01 -13.86 29.17
C ALA A 148 10.10 -14.13 30.37
N ASP A 149 10.67 -14.76 31.41
CA ASP A 149 10.09 -14.93 32.74
C ASP A 149 11.04 -14.38 33.82
N ALA A 150 11.33 -13.07 33.73
CA ALA A 150 12.22 -12.36 34.66
C ALA A 150 11.45 -11.36 35.54
N ASP A 151 12.14 -10.35 36.08
CA ASP A 151 11.55 -9.27 36.88
C ASP A 151 10.46 -8.51 36.11
N LYS A 152 9.22 -8.70 36.56
CA LYS A 152 8.00 -8.13 35.98
C LYS A 152 7.99 -6.59 35.98
N SER A 153 8.70 -5.94 36.92
CA SER A 153 8.83 -4.48 36.94
C SER A 153 9.68 -3.94 35.77
N ASN A 154 10.56 -4.78 35.20
CA ASN A 154 11.46 -4.43 34.11
C ASN A 154 11.00 -4.91 32.72
N TYR A 155 9.79 -5.49 32.58
CA TYR A 155 9.31 -6.03 31.30
C TYR A 155 9.28 -5.00 30.16
N VAL A 156 8.93 -3.74 30.45
CA VAL A 156 9.04 -2.63 29.48
C VAL A 156 10.49 -2.47 28.99
N ASN A 157 11.46 -2.53 29.91
CA ASN A 157 12.87 -2.38 29.60
C ASN A 157 13.40 -3.58 28.79
N PHE A 158 12.97 -4.80 29.12
CA PHE A 158 13.32 -6.01 28.37
C PHE A 158 12.76 -5.96 26.94
N HIS A 159 11.48 -5.61 26.77
CA HIS A 159 10.82 -5.48 25.46
C HIS A 159 11.59 -4.56 24.49
N GLU A 160 12.10 -3.41 24.95
CA GLU A 160 12.90 -2.51 24.11
C GLU A 160 14.29 -3.05 23.69
N ARG A 161 14.81 -4.08 24.36
CA ARG A 161 16.02 -4.81 23.90
C ARG A 161 15.65 -6.03 23.08
N LEU A 162 14.67 -6.81 23.53
CA LEU A 162 14.19 -8.00 22.82
C LEU A 162 13.65 -7.64 21.43
N LEU A 163 12.99 -6.50 21.25
CA LEU A 163 12.61 -5.99 19.93
C LEU A 163 13.77 -5.59 19.02
N LYS A 164 14.98 -5.40 19.55
CA LYS A 164 16.19 -5.18 18.73
C LYS A 164 16.82 -6.53 18.36
N LEU A 165 16.81 -7.47 19.31
CA LEU A 165 17.46 -8.78 19.25
C LEU A 165 16.66 -9.86 18.50
N VAL A 166 15.33 -9.90 18.61
CA VAL A 166 14.50 -10.87 17.87
C VAL A 166 14.30 -10.38 16.45
N LYS A 167 14.56 -11.21 15.43
CA LYS A 167 14.46 -10.85 14.01
C LYS A 167 13.06 -10.39 13.60
N VAL A 168 12.94 -9.68 12.48
CA VAL A 168 11.63 -9.35 11.89
C VAL A 168 10.89 -10.65 11.52
N GLY A 169 9.65 -10.79 11.99
CA GLY A 169 8.86 -12.02 11.90
C GLY A 169 9.10 -13.04 13.03
N GLY A 170 10.13 -12.85 13.86
CA GLY A 170 10.37 -13.62 15.07
C GLY A 170 9.41 -13.27 16.21
N ILE A 171 9.37 -14.09 17.26
CA ILE A 171 8.41 -13.98 18.38
C ILE A 171 9.13 -13.72 19.71
N ILE A 172 8.56 -12.85 20.53
CA ILE A 172 8.89 -12.70 21.95
C ILE A 172 7.67 -13.21 22.75
N ALA A 173 7.89 -14.08 23.72
CA ALA A 173 6.88 -14.58 24.64
C ALA A 173 7.21 -14.11 26.06
N PHE A 174 6.27 -13.43 26.72
CA PHE A 174 6.37 -13.01 28.13
C PHE A 174 5.42 -13.88 28.97
N ASP A 175 5.90 -14.50 30.05
CA ASP A 175 5.06 -15.24 30.99
C ASP A 175 4.42 -14.30 32.03
N ASN A 176 3.49 -14.83 32.83
CA ASN A 176 2.92 -14.21 34.04
C ASN A 176 2.22 -12.86 33.79
N THR A 177 1.82 -12.57 32.55
CA THR A 177 1.24 -11.27 32.15
C THR A 177 -0.17 -11.02 32.68
N LEU A 178 -0.82 -12.03 33.28
CA LEU A 178 -2.13 -11.89 33.94
C LEU A 178 -2.04 -11.96 35.48
N TRP A 179 -0.90 -12.36 36.05
CA TRP A 179 -0.52 -12.27 37.47
C TRP A 179 -1.58 -12.75 38.47
N PHE A 180 -1.82 -14.05 38.49
CA PHE A 180 -2.88 -14.75 39.24
C PHE A 180 -4.30 -14.24 38.96
N GLY A 181 -4.49 -13.59 37.81
CA GLY A 181 -5.71 -12.85 37.47
C GLY A 181 -5.82 -11.47 38.10
N PHE A 182 -4.90 -11.07 38.99
CA PHE A 182 -4.95 -9.80 39.72
C PHE A 182 -4.95 -8.55 38.82
N VAL A 183 -4.53 -8.65 37.55
CA VAL A 183 -4.65 -7.53 36.59
C VAL A 183 -6.10 -7.13 36.30
N ALA A 184 -7.07 -8.02 36.58
CA ALA A 184 -8.51 -7.79 36.43
C ALA A 184 -9.25 -7.52 37.76
N GLU A 185 -8.63 -7.80 38.91
CA GLU A 185 -9.19 -7.57 40.25
C GLU A 185 -9.08 -6.10 40.68
N ASP A 186 -9.96 -5.66 41.57
CA ASP A 186 -9.86 -4.36 42.25
C ASP A 186 -8.68 -4.32 43.23
N GLU A 187 -8.11 -3.14 43.49
CA GLU A 187 -6.87 -3.00 44.28
C GLU A 187 -7.00 -3.49 45.74
N GLU A 188 -8.20 -3.46 46.30
CA GLU A 188 -8.52 -4.03 47.61
C GLU A 188 -8.40 -5.57 47.64
N GLY A 189 -8.69 -6.25 46.52
CA GLY A 189 -8.57 -7.70 46.37
C GLY A 189 -7.13 -8.19 46.14
N VAL A 190 -6.16 -7.28 46.00
CA VAL A 190 -4.76 -7.61 45.65
C VAL A 190 -3.86 -7.44 46.87
N PRO A 191 -3.10 -8.48 47.28
CA PRO A 191 -2.15 -8.41 48.39
C PRO A 191 -1.15 -7.26 48.22
N GLU A 192 -0.89 -6.52 49.31
CA GLU A 192 -0.11 -5.27 49.26
C GLU A 192 1.27 -5.43 48.58
N HIS A 193 1.99 -6.51 48.89
CA HIS A 193 3.29 -6.83 48.31
C HIS A 193 3.24 -7.18 46.80
N MET A 194 2.07 -7.47 46.24
CA MET A 194 1.87 -7.76 44.81
C MET A 194 1.39 -6.54 44.00
N ARG A 195 0.99 -5.43 44.65
CA ARG A 195 0.37 -4.28 43.97
C ARG A 195 1.30 -3.57 42.98
N GLU A 196 2.58 -3.41 43.32
CA GLU A 196 3.55 -2.79 42.40
C GLU A 196 3.83 -3.67 41.17
N TYR A 197 3.93 -4.99 41.33
CA TYR A 197 4.06 -5.92 40.19
C TYR A 197 2.81 -5.91 39.29
N ARG A 198 1.61 -5.97 39.89
CA ARG A 198 0.33 -5.81 39.15
C ARG A 198 0.31 -4.52 38.34
N LYS A 199 0.68 -3.39 38.96
CA LYS A 199 0.70 -2.07 38.32
C LYS A 199 1.69 -2.02 37.14
N ALA A 200 2.88 -2.57 37.30
CA ALA A 200 3.86 -2.69 36.22
C ALA A 200 3.32 -3.55 35.06
N LEU A 201 2.66 -4.67 35.34
CA LEU A 201 2.08 -5.55 34.32
C LEU A 201 0.86 -4.93 33.62
N ILE A 202 0.00 -4.20 34.33
CA ILE A 202 -1.09 -3.43 33.71
C ILE A 202 -0.53 -2.35 32.77
N GLU A 203 0.55 -1.66 33.15
CA GLU A 203 1.22 -0.69 32.27
C GLU A 203 1.89 -1.38 31.08
N PHE A 204 2.54 -2.52 31.29
CA PHE A 204 3.21 -3.31 30.26
C PHE A 204 2.22 -3.84 29.22
N ASN A 205 1.12 -4.47 29.63
CA ASN A 205 0.07 -4.97 28.74
C ASN A 205 -0.55 -3.83 27.92
N LYS A 206 -0.78 -2.66 28.53
CA LYS A 206 -1.22 -1.45 27.81
C LYS A 206 -0.20 -0.96 26.78
N LYS A 207 1.10 -1.02 27.09
CA LYS A 207 2.17 -0.68 26.14
C LYS A 207 2.24 -1.65 24.97
N LEU A 208 2.17 -2.97 25.22
CA LEU A 208 2.16 -3.98 24.16
C LEU A 208 0.93 -3.82 23.24
N ALA A 209 -0.26 -3.59 23.80
CA ALA A 209 -1.49 -3.38 23.03
C ALA A 209 -1.46 -2.11 22.13
N LEU A 210 -0.57 -1.15 22.41
CA LEU A 210 -0.38 0.07 21.63
C LEU A 210 0.87 0.05 20.74
N ASP A 211 1.70 -1.00 20.82
CA ASP A 211 2.99 -1.05 20.13
C ASP A 211 2.85 -1.51 18.67
N THR A 212 2.74 -0.54 17.77
CA THR A 212 2.71 -0.75 16.30
C THR A 212 3.97 -1.41 15.68
N ARG A 213 4.95 -1.82 16.49
CA ARG A 213 6.10 -2.63 16.07
C ARG A 213 5.83 -4.14 16.18
N ILE A 214 4.71 -4.57 16.74
CA ILE A 214 4.35 -5.98 16.94
C ILE A 214 2.93 -6.34 16.51
N GLU A 215 2.73 -7.61 16.16
CA GLU A 215 1.45 -8.31 16.31
C GLU A 215 1.43 -8.93 17.71
N VAL A 216 0.34 -8.75 18.47
CA VAL A 216 0.24 -9.19 19.87
C VAL A 216 -0.95 -10.10 20.12
N SER A 217 -0.77 -11.14 20.94
CA SER A 217 -1.82 -12.03 21.42
C SER A 217 -1.54 -12.45 22.86
N GLN A 218 -2.47 -12.14 23.77
CA GLN A 218 -2.41 -12.57 25.18
C GLN A 218 -3.32 -13.78 25.37
N ILE A 219 -2.79 -14.84 25.98
CA ILE A 219 -3.44 -16.15 26.10
C ILE A 219 -3.46 -16.64 27.55
N SER A 220 -4.59 -17.19 27.99
CA SER A 220 -4.81 -17.66 29.37
C SER A 220 -4.34 -19.11 29.56
N ILE A 221 -3.08 -19.38 29.27
CA ILE A 221 -2.36 -20.62 29.63
C ILE A 221 -1.39 -20.28 30.75
N GLY A 222 -1.17 -21.21 31.69
CA GLY A 222 -0.42 -20.92 32.92
C GLY A 222 -0.99 -19.70 33.64
N ASP A 223 -0.13 -18.71 33.88
CA ASP A 223 -0.49 -17.41 34.48
C ASP A 223 -0.49 -16.24 33.48
N GLY A 224 -0.71 -16.58 32.21
CA GLY A 224 -0.97 -15.64 31.14
C GLY A 224 0.28 -15.34 30.33
N VAL A 225 0.41 -16.00 29.18
CA VAL A 225 1.51 -15.73 28.24
C VAL A 225 1.08 -14.65 27.25
N THR A 226 1.94 -13.66 26.98
CA THR A 226 1.73 -12.72 25.86
C THR A 226 2.77 -12.95 24.77
N LEU A 227 2.28 -13.28 23.58
CA LEU A 227 3.06 -13.49 22.37
C LEU A 227 3.11 -12.20 21.54
N CYS A 228 4.32 -11.78 21.19
CA CYS A 228 4.64 -10.55 20.47
C CYS A 228 5.49 -10.86 19.23
N ARG A 229 4.88 -10.91 18.04
CA ARG A 229 5.59 -11.13 16.77
C ARG A 229 6.11 -9.80 16.21
N ARG A 230 7.43 -9.67 16.01
CA ARG A 230 8.06 -8.42 15.53
C ARG A 230 7.69 -8.11 14.08
N LEU A 231 7.19 -6.92 13.81
CA LEU A 231 6.80 -6.43 12.48
C LEU A 231 7.91 -5.60 11.80
N PHE A 232 7.80 -5.49 10.46
CA PHE A 232 8.66 -4.61 9.67
C PHE A 232 8.20 -3.15 9.76
N HIS A 233 8.76 -2.39 10.72
CA HIS A 233 8.33 -1.01 10.96
C HIS A 233 8.96 0.00 9.95
N ARG A 234 8.31 0.15 8.78
CA ARG A 234 8.72 1.02 7.65
C ARG A 234 9.26 2.41 8.04
N VAL A 235 8.67 3.07 9.04
CA VAL A 235 8.93 4.49 9.34
C VAL A 235 10.34 4.73 9.88
N PHE A 236 10.88 3.80 10.69
CA PHE A 236 12.17 4.02 11.36
C PHE A 236 13.34 3.95 10.39
N TYR A 237 13.28 3.04 9.41
CA TYR A 237 14.24 2.97 8.32
C TYR A 237 14.11 4.18 7.38
N ILE A 238 12.88 4.62 7.05
CA ILE A 238 12.68 5.81 6.22
C ILE A 238 13.29 7.06 6.90
N LEU A 239 13.13 7.25 8.21
CA LEU A 239 13.70 8.39 8.91
C LEU A 239 15.23 8.35 8.99
N ASN A 240 15.83 7.21 9.39
CA ASN A 240 17.30 7.08 9.39
C ASN A 240 17.89 7.21 7.98
N TRP A 241 17.25 6.62 6.97
CA TRP A 241 17.69 6.71 5.58
C TRP A 241 17.55 8.13 5.04
N ILE A 242 16.48 8.86 5.37
CA ILE A 242 16.35 10.29 5.06
C ILE A 242 17.44 11.09 5.77
N GLN A 243 17.71 10.87 7.07
CA GLN A 243 18.71 11.62 7.83
C GLN A 243 20.13 11.40 7.28
N ILE A 244 20.47 10.15 6.95
CA ILE A 244 21.73 9.78 6.30
C ILE A 244 21.82 10.41 4.91
N GLN A 245 20.77 10.31 4.08
CA GLN A 245 20.74 10.94 2.75
C GLN A 245 20.85 12.48 2.84
N PHE A 246 20.20 13.13 3.81
CA PHE A 246 20.30 14.58 4.01
C PHE A 246 21.71 15.01 4.41
N PHE A 247 22.33 14.29 5.35
CA PHE A 247 23.69 14.57 5.82
C PHE A 247 24.72 14.39 4.70
N ILE A 248 24.57 13.35 3.87
CA ILE A 248 25.46 13.11 2.73
C ILE A 248 25.25 14.14 1.61
N HIS A 249 24.01 14.52 1.27
CA HIS A 249 23.75 15.57 0.27
C HIS A 249 24.31 16.93 0.71
N PHE A 250 24.28 17.23 2.00
CA PHE A 250 24.84 18.46 2.56
C PHE A 250 26.37 18.53 2.40
N ILE A 251 27.08 17.41 2.56
CA ILE A 251 28.55 17.34 2.42
C ILE A 251 28.99 17.62 0.96
N SER A 252 28.41 16.91 -0.01
CA SER A 252 28.72 17.09 -1.44
C SER A 252 28.48 18.54 -1.88
N TRP A 253 27.34 19.13 -1.51
CA TRP A 253 27.03 20.52 -1.84
C TRP A 253 28.03 21.52 -1.25
N ILE A 254 28.49 21.33 0.00
CA ILE A 254 29.49 22.21 0.61
C ILE A 254 30.81 22.20 -0.18
N PHE A 255 31.33 21.03 -0.54
CA PHE A 255 32.58 20.94 -1.30
C PHE A 255 32.43 21.49 -2.73
N GLY A 256 31.30 21.22 -3.40
CA GLY A 256 30.99 21.81 -4.70
C GLY A 256 30.91 23.35 -4.67
N TYR A 257 30.22 23.94 -3.69
CA TYR A 257 30.15 25.40 -3.54
C TYR A 257 31.50 26.02 -3.15
N MET A 258 32.29 25.36 -2.28
CA MET A 258 33.65 25.80 -1.97
C MET A 258 34.55 25.81 -3.22
N ARG A 259 34.47 24.78 -4.07
CA ARG A 259 35.22 24.68 -5.33
C ARG A 259 34.91 25.86 -6.28
N VAL A 260 33.63 26.23 -6.42
CA VAL A 260 33.21 27.43 -7.18
C VAL A 260 33.86 28.70 -6.63
N VAL A 261 33.76 28.93 -5.32
CA VAL A 261 34.31 30.16 -4.68
C VAL A 261 35.83 30.22 -4.80
N LEU A 262 36.53 29.11 -4.54
CA LEU A 262 37.99 29.01 -4.67
C LEU A 262 38.44 29.30 -6.11
N ASN A 263 37.75 28.75 -7.11
CA ASN A 263 38.04 29.02 -8.53
C ASN A 263 37.78 30.48 -8.92
N CYS A 264 36.68 31.09 -8.49
CA CYS A 264 36.39 32.50 -8.76
C CYS A 264 37.43 33.44 -8.13
N VAL A 265 37.84 33.19 -6.88
CA VAL A 265 38.87 33.99 -6.21
C VAL A 265 40.24 33.75 -6.83
N ALA A 266 40.59 32.49 -7.17
CA ALA A 266 41.83 32.18 -7.89
C ALA A 266 41.91 32.93 -9.22
N PHE A 267 40.83 32.95 -10.01
CA PHE A 267 40.78 33.69 -11.27
C PHE A 267 40.93 35.21 -11.07
N ALA A 268 40.29 35.78 -10.05
CA ALA A 268 40.40 37.21 -9.75
C ALA A 268 41.84 37.65 -9.39
N VAL A 269 42.65 36.75 -8.80
CA VAL A 269 44.04 37.06 -8.37
C VAL A 269 45.13 36.51 -9.29
N CYS A 270 44.79 35.80 -10.37
CA CYS A 270 45.76 35.01 -11.15
C CYS A 270 46.89 35.83 -11.78
N PHE A 271 46.62 37.08 -12.18
CA PHE A 271 47.61 38.01 -12.72
C PHE A 271 48.36 38.81 -11.65
N SER A 272 47.82 38.93 -10.44
CA SER A 272 48.37 39.77 -9.37
C SER A 272 49.17 38.99 -8.32
N ASN A 273 48.82 37.74 -8.03
CA ASN A 273 49.51 36.91 -7.04
C ASN A 273 49.51 35.43 -7.44
N LYS A 274 50.58 35.01 -8.13
CA LYS A 274 50.76 33.65 -8.65
C LYS A 274 50.82 32.58 -7.55
N THR A 275 51.36 32.91 -6.38
CA THR A 275 51.44 31.99 -5.23
C THR A 275 50.06 31.73 -4.64
N LEU A 276 49.26 32.79 -4.43
CA LEU A 276 47.90 32.66 -3.92
C LEU A 276 46.98 31.92 -4.90
N PHE A 277 47.09 32.22 -6.19
CA PHE A 277 46.42 31.46 -7.25
C PHE A 277 46.73 29.95 -7.16
N SER A 278 48.01 29.58 -7.08
CA SER A 278 48.45 28.19 -7.05
C SER A 278 47.91 27.43 -5.82
N LEU A 279 47.87 28.09 -4.65
CA LEU A 279 47.29 27.51 -3.44
C LEU A 279 45.77 27.31 -3.55
N LEU A 280 45.04 28.34 -4.00
CA LEU A 280 43.58 28.26 -4.15
C LEU A 280 43.17 27.20 -5.19
N TYR A 281 43.90 27.09 -6.30
CA TYR A 281 43.68 26.06 -7.32
C TYR A 281 43.94 24.65 -6.77
N PHE A 282 45.02 24.46 -6.01
CA PHE A 282 45.30 23.17 -5.35
C PHE A 282 44.21 22.77 -4.35
N PHE A 283 43.74 23.69 -3.51
CA PHE A 283 42.62 23.40 -2.58
C PHE A 283 41.30 23.14 -3.31
N SER A 284 41.06 23.80 -4.44
CA SER A 284 39.89 23.54 -5.31
C SER A 284 39.90 22.10 -5.84
N PHE A 285 41.05 21.63 -6.33
CA PHE A 285 41.24 20.23 -6.75
C PHE A 285 41.09 19.22 -5.60
N CYS A 286 41.54 19.55 -4.39
CA CYS A 286 41.30 18.71 -3.22
C CYS A 286 39.81 18.61 -2.86
N CYS A 287 39.03 19.68 -3.04
CA CYS A 287 37.57 19.65 -2.84
C CYS A 287 36.89 18.75 -3.88
N ASP A 288 37.35 18.79 -5.14
CA ASP A 288 36.87 17.92 -6.21
C ASP A 288 37.09 16.42 -5.89
N ALA A 289 38.30 16.05 -5.49
CA ALA A 289 38.62 14.67 -5.13
C ALA A 289 37.74 14.14 -3.97
N VAL A 290 37.39 15.01 -3.01
CA VAL A 290 36.48 14.69 -1.89
C VAL A 290 35.03 14.58 -2.35
N ASP A 291 34.54 15.50 -3.19
CA ASP A 291 33.16 15.45 -3.71
C ASP A 291 32.95 14.22 -4.60
N GLY A 292 33.84 13.97 -5.55
CA GLY A 292 33.81 12.78 -6.40
C GLY A 292 33.95 11.46 -5.61
N TRP A 293 34.70 11.45 -4.50
CA TRP A 293 34.73 10.31 -3.58
C TRP A 293 33.40 10.12 -2.85
N CYS A 294 32.78 11.20 -2.35
CA CYS A 294 31.45 11.15 -1.71
C CYS A 294 30.38 10.66 -2.70
N ALA A 295 30.32 11.25 -3.89
CA ALA A 295 29.36 10.88 -4.94
C ALA A 295 29.43 9.38 -5.28
N ARG A 296 30.64 8.84 -5.46
CA ARG A 296 30.86 7.40 -5.69
C ARG A 296 30.54 6.54 -4.47
N ARG A 297 30.95 6.95 -3.26
CA ARG A 297 30.81 6.15 -2.03
C ARG A 297 29.37 6.02 -1.55
N PHE A 298 28.54 7.00 -1.89
CA PHE A 298 27.14 7.11 -1.45
C PHE A 298 26.11 7.09 -2.59
N ASN A 299 26.55 6.85 -3.84
CA ASN A 299 25.72 6.70 -5.04
C ASN A 299 24.83 7.93 -5.33
N GLN A 300 25.39 9.12 -5.13
CA GLN A 300 24.69 10.38 -5.40
C GLN A 300 24.91 10.81 -6.86
N VAL A 301 23.82 10.86 -7.61
CA VAL A 301 23.82 11.41 -8.97
C VAL A 301 22.66 12.40 -9.08
N SER A 302 22.84 13.58 -8.48
CA SER A 302 21.93 14.69 -8.74
C SER A 302 22.31 15.32 -10.08
N THR A 303 21.33 15.57 -10.95
CA THR A 303 21.56 16.20 -12.26
C THR A 303 22.17 17.60 -12.12
N PHE A 304 21.82 18.33 -11.06
CA PHE A 304 22.42 19.62 -10.74
C PHE A 304 23.91 19.51 -10.36
N GLY A 305 24.28 18.52 -9.54
CA GLY A 305 25.68 18.28 -9.15
C GLY A 305 26.56 17.98 -10.37
N ALA A 306 26.13 17.08 -11.25
CA ALA A 306 26.88 16.75 -12.48
C ALA A 306 27.04 17.94 -13.44
N VAL A 307 26.06 18.85 -13.50
CA VAL A 307 26.16 20.09 -14.30
C VAL A 307 27.11 21.09 -13.64
N LEU A 308 27.05 21.25 -12.31
CA LEU A 308 27.93 22.15 -11.56
C LEU A 308 29.39 21.70 -11.63
N ASP A 309 29.62 20.39 -11.53
CA ASP A 309 30.90 19.72 -11.71
C ASP A 309 31.50 19.99 -13.10
N MET A 310 30.73 19.70 -14.16
CA MET A 310 31.12 19.96 -15.54
C MET A 310 31.43 21.45 -15.82
N VAL A 311 30.66 22.38 -15.24
CA VAL A 311 30.91 23.83 -15.39
C VAL A 311 32.18 24.24 -14.65
N THR A 312 32.41 23.72 -13.44
CA THR A 312 33.60 24.06 -12.65
C THR A 312 34.88 23.48 -13.23
N ASP A 313 34.84 22.30 -13.86
CA ASP A 313 35.98 21.72 -14.59
C ASP A 313 36.39 22.63 -15.74
N ARG A 314 35.43 23.03 -16.59
CA ARG A 314 35.71 23.87 -17.77
C ARG A 314 36.27 25.22 -17.39
N VAL A 315 35.83 25.80 -16.27
CA VAL A 315 36.42 27.03 -15.70
C VAL A 315 37.84 26.75 -15.21
N SER A 316 38.08 25.68 -14.43
CA SER A 316 39.42 25.31 -13.94
C SER A 316 40.43 25.09 -15.07
N THR A 317 40.09 24.33 -16.11
CA THR A 317 40.98 24.08 -17.25
C THR A 317 41.28 25.37 -18.02
N ALA A 318 40.28 26.25 -18.20
CA ALA A 318 40.49 27.55 -18.83
C ALA A 318 41.43 28.46 -18.03
N CYS A 319 41.27 28.52 -16.70
CA CYS A 319 42.19 29.26 -15.82
C CYS A 319 43.63 28.73 -15.90
N LEU A 320 43.80 27.40 -15.90
CA LEU A 320 45.11 26.77 -15.98
C LEU A 320 45.81 27.06 -17.33
N LEU A 321 45.07 27.00 -18.44
CA LEU A 321 45.58 27.30 -19.78
C LEU A 321 46.07 28.76 -19.91
N VAL A 322 45.32 29.72 -19.38
CA VAL A 322 45.68 31.14 -19.40
C VAL A 322 46.97 31.39 -18.62
N VAL A 323 47.14 30.79 -17.44
CA VAL A 323 48.37 30.93 -16.64
C VAL A 323 49.56 30.24 -17.31
N LEU A 324 49.40 29.01 -17.82
CA LEU A 324 50.49 28.28 -18.47
C LEU A 324 50.96 28.94 -19.77
N SER A 325 50.07 29.59 -20.54
CA SER A 325 50.45 30.36 -21.72
C SER A 325 51.36 31.56 -21.43
N GLN A 326 51.43 32.02 -20.18
CA GLN A 326 52.33 33.11 -19.76
C GLN A 326 53.65 32.61 -19.15
N VAL A 327 53.81 31.31 -18.94
CA VAL A 327 55.01 30.73 -18.27
C VAL A 327 55.84 29.87 -19.22
N TYR A 328 55.21 29.16 -20.16
CA TYR A 328 55.91 28.25 -21.07
C TYR A 328 55.70 28.64 -22.55
N ARG A 329 56.79 28.73 -23.31
CA ARG A 329 56.71 28.49 -24.77
C ARG A 329 56.21 27.05 -24.98
N PRO A 330 55.27 26.81 -25.92
CA PRO A 330 54.58 25.53 -26.02
C PRO A 330 55.58 24.40 -26.29
N SER A 331 55.78 23.57 -25.27
CA SER A 331 56.62 22.37 -25.33
C SER A 331 55.73 21.13 -25.41
N LEU A 332 56.29 20.03 -25.92
CA LEU A 332 55.57 18.78 -26.13
C LEU A 332 54.96 18.21 -24.83
N VAL A 333 55.56 18.52 -23.68
CA VAL A 333 55.07 18.17 -22.34
C VAL A 333 53.76 18.90 -21.99
N PHE A 334 53.62 20.18 -22.37
CA PHE A 334 52.38 20.94 -22.14
C PHE A 334 51.22 20.40 -22.99
N LEU A 335 51.49 20.08 -24.26
CA LEU A 335 50.53 19.39 -25.12
C LEU A 335 50.16 18.00 -24.59
N SER A 336 51.13 17.27 -24.02
CA SER A 336 50.89 15.95 -23.43
C SER A 336 50.04 16.02 -22.16
N LEU A 337 50.22 17.01 -21.30
CA LEU A 337 49.40 17.21 -20.11
C LEU A 337 47.96 17.62 -20.47
N LEU A 338 47.79 18.51 -21.45
CA LEU A 338 46.48 18.88 -21.98
C LEU A 338 45.77 17.69 -22.64
N ALA A 339 46.53 16.86 -23.37
CA ALA A 339 46.01 15.62 -23.95
C ALA A 339 45.63 14.60 -22.85
N LEU A 340 46.38 14.52 -21.75
CA LEU A 340 46.05 13.65 -20.61
C LEU A 340 44.75 14.07 -19.91
N ASP A 341 44.57 15.38 -19.70
CA ASP A 341 43.37 15.98 -19.10
C ASP A 341 42.13 15.68 -19.94
N ILE A 342 42.19 15.98 -21.24
CA ILE A 342 41.14 15.67 -22.22
C ILE A 342 40.88 14.16 -22.30
N ALA A 343 41.94 13.33 -22.34
CA ALA A 343 41.82 11.88 -22.37
C ALA A 343 41.18 11.31 -21.10
N SER A 344 41.44 11.90 -19.93
CA SER A 344 40.83 11.47 -18.67
C SER A 344 39.30 11.67 -18.67
N HIS A 345 38.83 12.82 -19.16
CA HIS A 345 37.39 13.06 -19.34
C HIS A 345 36.77 12.18 -20.44
N TRP A 346 37.49 11.92 -21.54
CA TRP A 346 37.03 10.96 -22.57
C TRP A 346 36.95 9.53 -22.01
N LEU A 347 37.90 9.10 -21.19
CA LEU A 347 37.86 7.81 -20.48
C LEU A 347 36.76 7.76 -19.42
N GLN A 348 36.43 8.87 -18.77
CA GLN A 348 35.29 8.97 -17.85
C GLN A 348 33.95 8.84 -18.61
N MET A 349 33.80 9.51 -19.76
CA MET A 349 32.66 9.29 -20.67
C MET A 349 32.59 7.86 -21.19
N TYR A 350 33.71 7.31 -21.69
CA TYR A 350 33.75 5.94 -22.23
C TYR A 350 33.56 4.87 -21.17
N SER A 351 34.01 5.07 -19.93
CA SER A 351 33.76 4.11 -18.84
C SER A 351 32.29 4.14 -18.40
N VAL A 352 31.63 5.30 -18.36
CA VAL A 352 30.17 5.39 -18.18
C VAL A 352 29.41 4.73 -19.33
N TRP A 353 29.90 4.87 -20.57
CA TRP A 353 29.32 4.23 -21.76
C TRP A 353 29.54 2.71 -21.78
N LEU A 354 30.75 2.22 -21.49
CA LEU A 354 31.09 0.79 -21.39
C LEU A 354 30.42 0.10 -20.21
N LEU A 355 30.32 0.76 -19.04
CA LEU A 355 29.53 0.25 -17.91
C LEU A 355 28.04 0.20 -18.25
N SER A 356 27.55 1.06 -19.14
CA SER A 356 26.18 0.97 -19.67
C SER A 356 26.03 -0.16 -20.68
N PHE A 357 27.02 -0.38 -21.55
CA PHE A 357 27.02 -1.47 -22.54
C PHE A 357 27.13 -2.86 -21.89
N VAL A 358 28.05 -3.03 -20.94
CA VAL A 358 28.24 -4.29 -20.17
C VAL A 358 27.09 -4.53 -19.17
N ALA A 359 26.37 -3.48 -18.74
CA ALA A 359 25.17 -3.60 -17.91
C ALA A 359 23.84 -3.56 -18.70
N GLY A 360 23.88 -3.63 -20.04
CA GLY A 360 22.67 -3.71 -20.88
C GLY A 360 21.74 -2.49 -20.83
N ARG A 361 22.26 -1.28 -20.62
CA ARG A 361 21.50 -0.03 -20.60
C ARG A 361 21.74 0.80 -21.86
N SER A 362 20.68 1.03 -22.63
CA SER A 362 20.65 1.99 -23.73
C SER A 362 20.67 3.43 -23.20
N CYS A 363 21.64 4.23 -23.63
CA CYS A 363 21.75 5.63 -23.25
C CYS A 363 20.89 6.50 -24.18
N HIS A 364 19.74 7.00 -23.72
CA HIS A 364 19.10 8.15 -24.39
C HIS A 364 19.88 9.43 -24.06
N PHE A 365 20.78 9.83 -24.97
CA PHE A 365 21.31 11.19 -24.98
C PHE A 365 20.27 12.11 -25.62
N ASN A 366 20.00 13.26 -25.00
CA ASN A 366 18.98 14.21 -25.48
C ASN A 366 19.40 14.85 -26.81
N SER A 367 18.47 14.98 -27.74
CA SER A 367 18.70 15.36 -29.15
C SER A 367 18.90 16.86 -29.39
N ASP A 368 19.55 17.59 -28.48
CA ASP A 368 19.63 19.06 -28.47
C ASP A 368 21.04 19.64 -28.68
N ILE A 369 22.07 18.81 -28.91
CA ILE A 369 23.45 19.27 -29.17
C ILE A 369 23.89 19.02 -30.63
N THR A 370 23.24 18.10 -31.35
CA THR A 370 23.51 17.85 -32.78
C THR A 370 23.10 19.01 -33.70
N THR A 371 22.24 19.92 -33.25
CA THR A 371 21.74 21.07 -34.01
C THR A 371 22.71 22.26 -34.05
N LEU A 372 23.89 22.16 -33.41
CA LEU A 372 24.89 23.24 -33.37
C LEU A 372 26.16 22.98 -34.20
N PHE A 373 26.26 21.82 -34.87
CA PHE A 373 27.43 21.43 -35.67
C PHE A 373 27.13 21.15 -37.15
N SER A 374 25.90 21.39 -37.61
CA SER A 374 25.51 21.21 -39.02
C SER A 374 25.79 22.45 -39.89
N THR A 375 27.03 22.94 -39.88
CA THR A 375 27.55 23.91 -40.87
C THR A 375 29.03 23.66 -41.15
N GLY A 376 29.36 23.01 -42.28
CA GLY A 376 30.72 22.97 -42.82
C GLY A 376 31.16 21.63 -43.41
N PHE A 377 31.37 21.65 -44.74
CA PHE A 377 32.13 20.68 -45.56
C PHE A 377 31.52 19.29 -45.86
N ASP A 378 30.92 19.21 -47.06
CA ASP A 378 30.97 18.02 -47.92
C ASP A 378 32.40 17.65 -48.31
N ILE A 379 32.66 16.36 -48.58
CA ILE A 379 33.46 15.88 -49.73
C ILE A 379 33.33 14.34 -49.92
N VAL A 380 32.90 13.94 -51.13
CA VAL A 380 33.21 12.70 -51.87
C VAL A 380 33.00 11.32 -51.17
N GLY A 381 31.90 10.63 -51.50
CA GLY A 381 31.79 9.84 -52.76
C GLY A 381 32.03 8.31 -52.72
N LEU A 382 31.10 7.59 -53.40
CA LEU A 382 31.25 6.29 -54.10
C LEU A 382 31.53 5.00 -53.29
N VAL A 383 30.63 4.01 -53.38
CA VAL A 383 30.75 2.77 -54.22
C VAL A 383 29.67 1.71 -53.83
N ASP A 384 29.03 1.16 -54.87
CA ASP A 384 28.31 -0.12 -55.05
C ASP A 384 27.06 -0.56 -54.26
N GLU A 385 25.99 -0.64 -55.06
CA GLU A 385 24.93 -1.65 -55.11
C GLU A 385 25.46 -3.11 -55.08
N THR A 386 24.67 -4.10 -54.63
CA THR A 386 23.99 -5.05 -55.56
C THR A 386 23.21 -6.21 -54.87
N ASP A 387 21.99 -6.40 -55.39
CA ASP A 387 21.30 -7.65 -55.75
C ASP A 387 20.85 -8.77 -54.78
N ARG A 388 19.50 -8.87 -54.75
CA ARG A 388 18.62 -10.01 -55.14
C ARG A 388 18.31 -11.19 -54.20
N GLN A 389 17.00 -11.28 -53.92
CA GLN A 389 16.04 -12.36 -54.26
C GLN A 389 16.47 -13.84 -54.14
N TYR A 390 15.57 -14.72 -53.68
CA TYR A 390 14.92 -15.73 -54.57
C TYR A 390 13.67 -16.41 -53.94
N HIS A 391 12.68 -16.68 -54.81
CA HIS A 391 11.46 -17.52 -54.77
C HIS A 391 10.60 -17.88 -53.52
N SER A 392 9.36 -17.36 -53.58
CA SER A 392 8.06 -18.08 -53.64
C SER A 392 7.98 -19.62 -53.62
N GLY A 393 6.91 -20.14 -52.99
CA GLY A 393 6.33 -21.46 -53.28
C GLY A 393 4.89 -21.60 -52.75
N GLU A 394 3.91 -21.71 -53.65
CA GLU A 394 2.52 -22.08 -53.31
C GLU A 394 2.39 -23.59 -53.11
N ASN A 395 1.45 -24.04 -52.28
CA ASN A 395 0.48 -25.05 -52.73
C ASN A 395 -0.74 -25.20 -51.81
N SER A 396 -1.89 -25.39 -52.45
CA SER A 396 -3.19 -25.59 -51.81
C SER A 396 -3.47 -27.07 -51.49
N PHE A 397 -4.25 -27.35 -50.45
CA PHE A 397 -5.08 -28.55 -50.41
C PHE A 397 -6.46 -28.26 -49.81
N ARG A 398 -7.50 -28.47 -50.63
CA ARG A 398 -8.90 -28.59 -50.18
C ARG A 398 -9.21 -30.05 -49.90
N LEU A 399 -9.98 -30.32 -48.85
CA LEU A 399 -10.84 -31.50 -48.75
C LEU A 399 -12.09 -31.13 -47.97
N SER A 400 -13.25 -31.64 -48.41
CA SER A 400 -14.56 -31.13 -48.01
C SER A 400 -15.57 -32.24 -47.78
N ARG A 401 -16.36 -32.09 -46.69
CA ARG A 401 -17.62 -32.78 -46.37
C ARG A 401 -17.55 -34.31 -46.16
N ILE A 402 -18.16 -34.79 -45.07
CA ILE A 402 -19.52 -35.36 -45.02
C ILE A 402 -19.76 -35.90 -43.59
N MET A 403 -20.72 -35.33 -42.86
CA MET A 403 -21.90 -36.01 -42.31
C MET A 403 -22.82 -35.00 -41.60
N ASP A 404 -24.11 -35.34 -41.55
CA ASP A 404 -25.24 -34.46 -41.26
C ASP A 404 -26.24 -35.17 -40.30
N THR A 405 -27.31 -34.50 -39.91
CA THR A 405 -28.57 -34.98 -39.28
C THR A 405 -28.66 -35.14 -37.74
N SER A 406 -29.01 -34.01 -37.11
CA SER A 406 -30.31 -33.75 -36.41
C SER A 406 -30.95 -34.72 -35.39
N ALA A 407 -31.12 -34.22 -34.15
CA ALA A 407 -32.28 -34.35 -33.23
C ALA A 407 -31.88 -33.68 -31.88
N LEU A 408 -32.66 -32.88 -31.14
CA LEU A 408 -34.11 -32.66 -31.01
C LEU A 408 -34.40 -31.18 -30.63
N SER A 409 -35.65 -30.73 -30.83
CA SER A 409 -36.14 -29.37 -30.52
C SER A 409 -37.27 -29.37 -29.47
N ARG A 410 -37.75 -28.14 -29.10
CA ARG A 410 -38.92 -27.71 -28.26
C ARG A 410 -38.47 -27.00 -26.97
N TYR A 411 -38.96 -25.85 -26.51
CA TYR A 411 -39.82 -24.72 -26.98
C TYR A 411 -39.38 -23.47 -26.15
N GLY A 412 -39.67 -22.20 -26.44
CA GLY A 412 -40.39 -21.51 -27.53
C GLY A 412 -40.47 -19.98 -27.21
N LYS A 413 -40.84 -19.12 -28.18
CA LYS A 413 -41.05 -17.66 -27.99
C LYS A 413 -42.46 -17.22 -28.44
N PRO A 414 -42.99 -16.10 -27.92
CA PRO A 414 -43.56 -15.06 -28.79
C PRO A 414 -43.01 -13.66 -28.42
N LYS A 415 -42.47 -12.87 -29.35
CA LYS A 415 -43.06 -12.06 -30.46
C LYS A 415 -43.60 -10.69 -30.01
N VAL A 416 -43.03 -9.65 -30.62
CA VAL A 416 -43.31 -8.22 -30.44
C VAL A 416 -44.42 -7.75 -31.40
N LEU A 417 -45.21 -6.75 -30.99
CA LEU A 417 -46.09 -5.98 -31.87
C LEU A 417 -46.09 -4.50 -31.44
N SER A 418 -46.01 -3.61 -32.42
CA SER A 418 -45.94 -2.14 -32.28
C SER A 418 -47.21 -1.48 -32.83
N PHE A 419 -47.64 -0.35 -32.26
CA PHE A 419 -48.53 0.62 -32.93
C PHE A 419 -48.39 2.03 -32.34
N GLN A 420 -48.67 3.05 -33.17
CA GLN A 420 -48.50 4.48 -32.86
C GLN A 420 -49.86 5.16 -32.53
N THR A 421 -49.84 6.07 -31.53
CA THR A 421 -50.52 7.40 -31.39
C THR A 421 -51.92 7.70 -32.00
N PRO A 422 -52.59 8.82 -31.64
CA PRO A 422 -52.87 9.38 -30.30
C PRO A 422 -54.34 9.87 -30.15
N LEU A 423 -54.86 10.11 -28.93
CA LEU A 423 -56.03 11.02 -28.78
C LEU A 423 -56.15 11.68 -27.39
N HIS A 424 -56.57 12.94 -27.37
CA HIS A 424 -56.85 13.74 -26.17
C HIS A 424 -58.13 13.30 -25.45
N ARG A 425 -58.12 13.38 -24.10
CA ARG A 425 -59.06 14.21 -23.33
C ARG A 425 -58.62 14.41 -21.87
N ASN A 426 -58.76 15.64 -21.38
CA ASN A 426 -58.60 15.97 -19.97
C ASN A 426 -59.68 15.30 -19.11
N THR A 427 -59.30 14.73 -17.97
CA THR A 427 -60.17 14.73 -16.78
C THR A 427 -59.31 14.58 -15.53
N LEU A 428 -59.52 15.45 -14.54
CA LEU A 428 -58.81 15.44 -13.28
C LEU A 428 -59.18 14.19 -12.47
N PHE A 429 -58.25 13.26 -12.30
CA PHE A 429 -58.24 12.35 -11.17
C PHE A 429 -56.87 12.41 -10.49
N SER A 430 -56.88 12.84 -9.23
CA SER A 430 -55.74 12.71 -8.33
C SER A 430 -55.58 11.22 -8.00
N ALA A 431 -54.82 10.51 -8.85
CA ALA A 431 -54.33 9.19 -8.52
C ALA A 431 -53.27 9.36 -7.41
N MET A 432 -53.66 9.14 -6.16
CA MET A 432 -52.70 9.03 -5.06
C MET A 432 -51.70 7.94 -5.42
N ALA A 433 -50.44 8.31 -5.63
CA ALA A 433 -49.37 7.36 -5.89
C ALA A 433 -49.36 6.32 -4.77
N LYS A 434 -49.28 5.03 -5.13
CA LYS A 434 -49.18 3.94 -4.14
C LYS A 434 -48.02 4.28 -3.19
N PRO A 435 -48.22 4.20 -1.86
CA PRO A 435 -47.19 4.61 -0.91
C PRO A 435 -45.91 3.82 -1.18
N VAL A 436 -44.83 4.56 -1.45
CA VAL A 436 -43.51 3.98 -1.64
C VAL A 436 -43.15 3.21 -0.38
N SER A 437 -42.71 1.96 -0.51
CA SER A 437 -42.28 1.16 0.63
C SER A 437 -41.00 1.76 1.20
N ILE A 438 -41.13 2.52 2.28
CA ILE A 438 -40.02 3.25 2.92
C ILE A 438 -39.87 2.75 4.35
N GLU A 439 -38.63 2.47 4.73
CA GLU A 439 -38.23 2.26 6.12
C GLU A 439 -37.66 3.57 6.68
N VAL A 440 -38.04 3.94 7.91
CA VAL A 440 -37.72 5.23 8.52
C VAL A 440 -36.92 5.05 9.81
N TYR A 441 -35.72 5.61 9.84
CA TYR A 441 -34.89 5.71 11.05
C TYR A 441 -34.89 7.16 11.56
N ASN A 442 -34.95 7.33 12.88
CA ASN A 442 -35.06 8.63 13.56
C ASN A 442 -36.18 9.52 12.97
N PRO A 443 -37.47 9.15 13.13
CA PRO A 443 -38.60 9.84 12.50
C PRO A 443 -38.74 11.32 12.92
N ASN A 444 -38.15 11.73 14.05
CA ASN A 444 -38.13 13.10 14.55
C ASN A 444 -36.85 13.89 14.15
N GLY A 445 -35.98 13.30 13.32
CA GLY A 445 -34.74 13.91 12.88
C GLY A 445 -34.97 15.23 12.12
N LYS A 446 -34.15 16.23 12.42
CA LYS A 446 -34.27 17.60 11.90
C LYS A 446 -34.04 17.66 10.38
N TYR A 447 -33.09 16.90 9.86
CA TYR A 447 -32.69 16.91 8.45
C TYR A 447 -33.18 15.63 7.76
N ARG A 448 -33.84 15.71 6.61
CA ARG A 448 -34.35 14.53 5.90
C ARG A 448 -33.34 14.05 4.87
N VAL A 449 -32.86 12.81 5.02
CA VAL A 449 -31.95 12.15 4.09
C VAL A 449 -32.64 10.92 3.52
N VAL A 450 -32.66 10.80 2.19
CA VAL A 450 -33.26 9.67 1.48
C VAL A 450 -32.17 8.81 0.86
N SER A 451 -32.28 7.48 0.97
CA SER A 451 -31.50 6.53 0.18
C SER A 451 -32.41 5.76 -0.76
N THR A 452 -32.03 5.71 -2.04
CA THR A 452 -32.85 5.08 -3.10
C THR A 452 -32.86 3.55 -3.01
N LYS A 453 -31.96 2.95 -2.23
CA LYS A 453 -31.88 1.51 -1.93
C LYS A 453 -31.38 1.24 -0.51
N PRO A 454 -31.71 0.08 0.09
CA PRO A 454 -30.94 -0.43 1.22
C PRO A 454 -29.49 -0.67 0.79
N MET A 455 -28.55 -0.23 1.62
CA MET A 455 -27.11 -0.44 1.43
C MET A 455 -26.55 -1.34 2.55
N PRO A 456 -25.50 -2.14 2.30
CA PRO A 456 -24.91 -3.00 3.33
C PRO A 456 -24.44 -2.25 4.59
N GLY A 457 -24.53 -2.95 5.72
CA GLY A 457 -24.16 -2.44 7.04
C GLY A 457 -25.15 -1.41 7.61
N THR A 458 -25.07 -1.19 8.93
CA THR A 458 -25.93 -0.22 9.65
C THR A 458 -25.18 1.07 10.03
N ARG A 459 -23.84 1.06 9.96
CA ARG A 459 -22.98 2.19 10.37
C ARG A 459 -23.35 3.50 9.70
N TRP A 460 -23.62 3.48 8.40
CA TRP A 460 -23.99 4.67 7.62
C TRP A 460 -25.34 5.25 8.06
N ILE A 461 -26.27 4.41 8.51
CA ILE A 461 -27.56 4.83 9.10
C ILE A 461 -27.31 5.51 10.45
N ASN A 462 -26.53 4.86 11.33
CA ASN A 462 -26.21 5.38 12.66
C ASN A 462 -25.52 6.76 12.57
N LEU A 463 -24.51 6.90 11.69
CA LEU A 463 -23.81 8.18 11.47
C LEU A 463 -24.74 9.32 11.02
N LEU A 464 -25.81 9.02 10.27
CA LEU A 464 -26.83 10.01 9.91
C LEU A 464 -27.76 10.30 11.11
N VAL A 465 -28.22 9.26 11.81
CA VAL A 465 -29.10 9.36 12.97
C VAL A 465 -28.46 10.17 14.10
N ASP A 466 -27.19 9.90 14.45
CA ASP A 466 -26.41 10.60 15.47
C ASP A 466 -26.23 12.09 15.13
N GLN A 467 -26.21 12.43 13.84
CA GLN A 467 -26.18 13.80 13.35
C GLN A 467 -27.57 14.46 13.29
N GLY A 468 -28.62 13.81 13.82
CA GLY A 468 -29.98 14.31 13.85
C GLY A 468 -30.66 14.27 12.49
N CYS A 469 -30.25 13.39 11.58
CA CYS A 469 -30.97 13.13 10.34
C CYS A 469 -32.09 12.10 10.57
N ARG A 470 -33.22 12.34 9.94
CA ARG A 470 -34.28 11.37 9.65
C ARG A 470 -33.89 10.67 8.35
N VAL A 471 -33.61 9.38 8.44
CA VAL A 471 -33.14 8.57 7.30
C VAL A 471 -34.32 7.78 6.75
N GLU A 472 -34.54 7.86 5.45
CA GLU A 472 -35.55 7.08 4.74
C GLU A 472 -34.90 6.18 3.70
N ILE A 473 -35.22 4.89 3.74
CA ILE A 473 -34.65 3.88 2.85
C ILE A 473 -35.76 3.30 1.97
N CYS A 474 -35.61 3.42 0.66
CA CYS A 474 -36.57 2.87 -0.29
C CYS A 474 -36.38 1.35 -0.47
N HIS A 475 -37.43 0.59 -0.18
CA HIS A 475 -37.54 -0.86 -0.34
C HIS A 475 -38.41 -1.29 -1.53
N LEU A 476 -38.60 -0.42 -2.53
CA LEU A 476 -39.25 -0.82 -3.78
C LEU A 476 -38.47 -1.93 -4.48
N LYS A 477 -39.17 -3.03 -4.77
CA LYS A 477 -38.62 -4.22 -5.46
C LYS A 477 -38.15 -3.99 -6.90
N LYS A 478 -38.40 -2.81 -7.51
CA LYS A 478 -37.83 -2.45 -8.81
C LYS A 478 -36.31 -2.38 -8.68
N THR A 479 -35.54 -3.06 -9.54
CA THR A 479 -34.06 -3.06 -9.47
C THR A 479 -33.48 -1.65 -9.58
N ILE A 480 -33.90 -0.91 -10.60
CA ILE A 480 -33.57 0.50 -10.82
C ILE A 480 -34.86 1.32 -10.62
N LEU A 481 -34.77 2.48 -9.97
CA LEU A 481 -35.90 3.38 -9.79
C LEU A 481 -36.05 4.31 -11.00
N SER A 482 -37.28 4.65 -11.38
CA SER A 482 -37.51 5.68 -12.40
C SER A 482 -37.25 7.07 -11.83
N VAL A 483 -37.02 8.05 -12.72
CA VAL A 483 -36.96 9.48 -12.35
C VAL A 483 -38.20 9.90 -11.55
N GLU A 484 -39.39 9.39 -11.91
CA GLU A 484 -40.64 9.64 -11.18
C GLU A 484 -40.65 9.00 -9.78
N ASP A 485 -40.18 7.76 -9.63
CA ASP A 485 -40.05 7.11 -8.31
C ASP A 485 -39.12 7.94 -7.40
N ILE A 486 -38.01 8.44 -7.94
CA ILE A 486 -37.01 9.24 -7.20
C ILE A 486 -37.59 10.63 -6.86
N ILE A 487 -38.36 11.28 -7.75
CA ILE A 487 -39.04 12.55 -7.44
C ILE A 487 -40.08 12.35 -6.33
N ASN A 488 -40.86 11.27 -6.38
CA ASN A 488 -41.83 10.94 -5.33
C ASN A 488 -41.13 10.65 -3.98
N LEU A 489 -39.95 10.01 -4.01
CA LEU A 489 -39.09 9.84 -2.85
C LEU A 489 -38.51 11.17 -2.33
N ILE A 490 -38.11 12.10 -3.19
CA ILE A 490 -37.63 13.43 -2.78
C ILE A 490 -38.77 14.24 -2.15
N GLY A 491 -39.98 14.20 -2.72
CA GLY A 491 -41.15 14.90 -2.21
C GLY A 491 -40.96 16.42 -2.14
N ASN A 492 -41.63 17.07 -1.18
CA ASN A 492 -41.60 18.53 -1.02
C ASN A 492 -40.47 19.05 -0.11
N ARG A 493 -39.79 18.18 0.64
CA ARG A 493 -38.72 18.55 1.58
C ARG A 493 -37.69 17.43 1.71
N CYS A 494 -36.46 17.64 1.24
CA CYS A 494 -35.37 16.67 1.32
C CYS A 494 -34.04 17.42 1.44
N ASP A 495 -33.28 17.21 2.51
CA ASP A 495 -32.00 17.89 2.73
C ASP A 495 -30.84 17.24 1.94
N GLY A 496 -30.94 15.94 1.62
CA GLY A 496 -30.01 15.27 0.70
C GLY A 496 -30.37 13.82 0.34
N VAL A 497 -29.73 13.28 -0.69
CA VAL A 497 -30.02 11.96 -1.27
C VAL A 497 -28.77 11.12 -1.45
N ILE A 498 -28.85 9.81 -1.16
CA ILE A 498 -27.85 8.80 -1.53
C ILE A 498 -28.44 7.92 -2.63
N GLY A 499 -27.86 7.99 -3.83
CA GLY A 499 -28.31 7.24 -5.02
C GLY A 499 -27.33 6.17 -5.49
N GLN A 500 -27.77 5.39 -6.47
CA GLN A 500 -27.01 4.29 -7.05
C GLN A 500 -26.35 4.69 -8.38
N LEU A 501 -25.31 3.94 -8.77
CA LEU A 501 -24.60 4.14 -10.04
C LEU A 501 -25.45 3.86 -11.30
N THR A 502 -26.59 3.19 -11.12
CA THR A 502 -27.55 2.82 -12.15
C THR A 502 -28.68 3.84 -12.33
N GLU A 503 -28.62 4.98 -11.65
CA GLU A 503 -29.66 6.02 -11.68
C GLU A 503 -29.14 7.26 -12.41
N ASP A 504 -29.84 7.72 -13.44
CA ASP A 504 -29.42 8.89 -14.23
C ASP A 504 -29.79 10.21 -13.53
N TRP A 505 -28.79 10.83 -12.90
CA TRP A 505 -28.90 12.09 -12.19
C TRP A 505 -28.62 13.28 -13.11
N GLY A 506 -29.64 13.70 -13.85
CA GLY A 506 -29.64 14.88 -14.71
C GLY A 506 -30.41 16.09 -14.16
N GLU A 507 -30.62 17.10 -15.00
CA GLU A 507 -31.32 18.36 -14.69
C GLU A 507 -32.66 18.17 -13.94
N THR A 508 -33.48 17.20 -14.35
CA THR A 508 -34.79 16.94 -13.73
C THR A 508 -34.68 16.57 -12.25
N LEU A 509 -33.77 15.65 -11.89
CA LEU A 509 -33.60 15.19 -10.50
C LEU A 509 -32.92 16.25 -9.62
N PHE A 510 -31.89 16.94 -10.14
CA PHE A 510 -31.27 18.04 -9.40
C PHE A 510 -32.20 19.22 -9.20
N SER A 511 -33.05 19.55 -10.18
CA SER A 511 -34.10 20.56 -10.02
C SER A 511 -35.12 20.18 -8.94
N ALA A 512 -35.56 18.90 -8.91
CA ALA A 512 -36.48 18.41 -7.89
C ALA A 512 -35.86 18.46 -6.49
N LEU A 513 -34.62 17.97 -6.33
CA LEU A 513 -33.90 17.99 -5.06
C LEU A 513 -33.68 19.43 -4.54
N SER A 514 -33.28 20.36 -5.43
CA SER A 514 -33.09 21.77 -5.08
C SER A 514 -34.40 22.45 -4.65
N LYS A 515 -35.51 22.20 -5.37
CA LYS A 515 -36.86 22.68 -4.97
C LYS A 515 -37.31 22.14 -3.61
N ALA A 516 -36.89 20.92 -3.25
CA ALA A 516 -37.15 20.33 -1.94
C ALA A 516 -36.21 20.84 -0.82
N GLY A 517 -35.35 21.82 -1.10
CA GLY A 517 -34.39 22.39 -0.14
C GLY A 517 -33.09 21.59 0.02
N GLY A 518 -32.80 20.69 -0.92
CA GLY A 518 -31.64 19.81 -0.89
C GLY A 518 -30.32 20.53 -1.05
N LYS A 519 -29.28 19.97 -0.41
CA LYS A 519 -27.91 20.51 -0.43
C LYS A 519 -26.89 19.53 -1.01
N ALA A 520 -27.21 18.25 -1.01
CA ALA A 520 -26.26 17.20 -1.36
C ALA A 520 -26.93 15.99 -2.00
N PHE A 521 -26.26 15.46 -3.00
CA PHE A 521 -26.45 14.14 -3.57
C PHE A 521 -25.14 13.37 -3.41
N SER A 522 -25.16 12.09 -3.04
CA SER A 522 -23.97 11.23 -3.13
C SER A 522 -24.27 9.98 -3.92
N ASN A 523 -23.49 9.75 -4.96
CA ASN A 523 -23.50 8.53 -5.75
C ASN A 523 -22.73 7.44 -4.99
N MET A 524 -23.31 6.25 -4.83
CA MET A 524 -22.66 5.08 -4.23
C MET A 524 -21.73 4.38 -5.25
N ALA A 525 -20.77 5.13 -5.80
CA ALA A 525 -19.76 4.66 -6.75
C ALA A 525 -18.56 5.61 -6.81
N VAL A 526 -17.49 5.19 -7.51
CA VAL A 526 -16.33 6.03 -7.81
C VAL A 526 -16.53 6.81 -9.11
N GLY A 527 -16.82 6.11 -10.20
CA GLY A 527 -17.21 6.72 -11.47
C GLY A 527 -18.63 7.29 -11.38
N TYR A 528 -18.84 8.44 -12.03
CA TYR A 528 -20.07 9.23 -11.94
C TYR A 528 -20.61 9.59 -13.34
N ASN A 529 -20.39 8.73 -14.32
CA ASN A 529 -20.88 8.88 -15.69
C ASN A 529 -22.42 9.04 -15.77
N ASN A 530 -23.14 8.50 -14.78
CA ASN A 530 -24.58 8.63 -14.58
C ASN A 530 -25.00 9.96 -13.93
N VAL A 531 -24.07 10.91 -13.72
CA VAL A 531 -24.32 12.15 -12.97
C VAL A 531 -23.89 13.37 -13.77
N ASP A 532 -24.85 14.22 -14.13
CA ASP A 532 -24.58 15.53 -14.72
C ASP A 532 -24.11 16.51 -13.65
N VAL A 533 -22.80 16.65 -13.54
CA VAL A 533 -22.14 17.53 -12.57
C VAL A 533 -22.44 19.01 -12.86
N GLU A 534 -22.67 19.41 -14.11
CA GLU A 534 -22.97 20.80 -14.46
C GLU A 534 -24.43 21.16 -14.15
N ALA A 535 -25.36 20.23 -14.34
CA ALA A 535 -26.72 20.37 -13.80
C ALA A 535 -26.69 20.51 -12.27
N ALA A 536 -25.89 19.72 -11.55
CA ALA A 536 -25.74 19.85 -10.11
C ALA A 536 -25.20 21.23 -9.70
N ASN A 537 -24.21 21.77 -10.44
CA ASN A 537 -23.66 23.12 -10.24
C ASN A 537 -24.75 24.19 -10.39
N LYS A 538 -25.54 24.14 -11.47
CA LYS A 538 -26.66 25.05 -11.76
C LYS A 538 -27.68 25.13 -10.61
N TYR A 539 -27.88 24.03 -9.88
CA TYR A 539 -28.82 23.94 -8.76
C TYR A 539 -28.18 24.06 -7.36
N GLY A 540 -26.87 24.31 -7.28
CA GLY A 540 -26.13 24.46 -6.03
C GLY A 540 -25.99 23.17 -5.20
N ILE A 541 -26.17 22.00 -5.82
CA ILE A 541 -26.13 20.69 -5.15
C ILE A 541 -24.70 20.17 -5.11
N ALA A 542 -24.21 19.79 -3.93
CA ALA A 542 -22.94 19.09 -3.80
C ALA A 542 -23.05 17.63 -4.24
N VAL A 543 -22.17 17.19 -5.14
CA VAL A 543 -22.13 15.81 -5.67
C VAL A 543 -21.01 15.04 -5.00
N GLY A 544 -21.36 14.10 -4.12
CA GLY A 544 -20.44 13.16 -3.50
C GLY A 544 -20.24 11.87 -4.30
N ASN A 545 -19.06 11.27 -4.16
CA ASN A 545 -18.75 9.92 -4.65
C ASN A 545 -17.89 9.16 -3.61
N THR A 546 -17.53 7.90 -3.88
CA THR A 546 -16.92 6.99 -2.87
C THR A 546 -15.52 6.45 -3.24
N PRO A 547 -14.53 7.30 -3.55
CA PRO A 547 -13.14 6.88 -3.84
C PRO A 547 -12.44 6.23 -2.63
N GLY A 548 -11.28 5.62 -2.89
CA GLY A 548 -10.41 5.03 -1.86
C GLY A 548 -10.76 3.60 -1.44
N VAL A 549 -12.04 3.21 -1.33
CA VAL A 549 -12.44 1.90 -0.74
C VAL A 549 -12.67 0.75 -1.72
N LEU A 550 -12.65 1.01 -3.03
CA LEU A 550 -12.84 -0.02 -4.07
C LEU A 550 -11.52 -0.50 -4.68
N THR A 551 -10.41 0.23 -4.49
CA THR A 551 -9.21 0.10 -5.34
C THR A 551 -8.62 -1.31 -5.34
N GLU A 552 -8.43 -1.89 -4.17
CA GLU A 552 -7.89 -3.24 -4.05
C GLU A 552 -8.93 -4.28 -4.50
N THR A 553 -10.18 -4.23 -4.04
CA THR A 553 -11.23 -5.20 -4.44
C THR A 553 -11.53 -5.25 -5.94
N THR A 554 -11.46 -4.14 -6.66
CA THR A 554 -11.58 -4.15 -8.14
C THR A 554 -10.34 -4.75 -8.81
N ALA A 555 -9.15 -4.52 -8.25
CA ALA A 555 -7.92 -5.16 -8.73
C ALA A 555 -7.88 -6.67 -8.41
N GLU A 556 -8.39 -7.09 -7.24
CA GLU A 556 -8.56 -8.48 -6.83
C GLU A 556 -9.50 -9.22 -7.76
N LEU A 557 -10.64 -8.63 -8.15
CA LEU A 557 -11.53 -9.26 -9.13
C LEU A 557 -10.87 -9.34 -10.51
N ALA A 558 -10.22 -8.27 -10.98
CA ALA A 558 -9.51 -8.30 -12.26
C ALA A 558 -8.45 -9.42 -12.27
N ALA A 559 -7.64 -9.54 -11.22
CA ALA A 559 -6.67 -10.63 -11.07
C ALA A 559 -7.34 -12.02 -11.00
N SER A 560 -8.48 -12.12 -10.31
CA SER A 560 -9.27 -13.36 -10.24
C SER A 560 -9.80 -13.79 -11.61
N LEU A 561 -10.29 -12.86 -12.42
CA LEU A 561 -10.73 -13.08 -13.80
C LEU A 561 -9.55 -13.47 -14.70
N SER A 562 -8.39 -12.80 -14.58
CA SER A 562 -7.15 -13.16 -15.29
C SER A 562 -6.73 -14.61 -15.02
N LEU A 563 -6.76 -15.03 -13.76
CA LEU A 563 -6.39 -16.38 -13.33
C LEU A 563 -7.43 -17.41 -13.77
N ALA A 564 -8.72 -17.10 -13.64
CA ALA A 564 -9.80 -17.97 -14.06
C ALA A 564 -9.77 -18.22 -15.58
N ALA A 565 -9.45 -17.18 -16.37
CA ALA A 565 -9.28 -17.30 -17.82
C ALA A 565 -8.02 -18.11 -18.17
N ALA A 566 -6.86 -17.76 -17.59
CA ALA A 566 -5.60 -18.48 -17.81
C ALA A 566 -5.69 -19.97 -17.48
N ARG A 567 -6.45 -20.33 -16.44
CA ARG A 567 -6.58 -21.70 -15.93
C ARG A 567 -7.89 -22.39 -16.30
N ARG A 568 -8.71 -21.79 -17.18
CA ARG A 568 -9.96 -22.36 -17.72
C ARG A 568 -10.95 -22.80 -16.62
N ILE A 569 -10.99 -22.07 -15.52
CA ILE A 569 -11.66 -22.50 -14.28
C ILE A 569 -13.16 -22.71 -14.48
N VAL A 570 -13.83 -21.80 -15.21
CA VAL A 570 -15.29 -21.90 -15.44
C VAL A 570 -15.65 -23.08 -16.35
N GLU A 571 -14.84 -23.37 -17.37
CA GLU A 571 -15.01 -24.56 -18.21
C GLU A 571 -14.87 -25.85 -17.38
N ALA A 572 -13.87 -25.89 -16.51
CA ALA A 572 -13.58 -27.05 -15.65
C ALA A 572 -14.63 -27.25 -14.54
N ASP A 573 -15.12 -26.17 -13.92
CA ASP A 573 -16.21 -26.22 -12.93
C ASP A 573 -17.50 -26.76 -13.55
N GLY A 574 -17.89 -26.24 -14.73
CA GLY A 574 -19.05 -26.73 -15.47
C GLY A 574 -18.93 -28.21 -15.85
N PHE A 575 -17.76 -28.64 -16.32
CA PHE A 575 -17.47 -30.04 -16.64
C PHE A 575 -17.56 -30.97 -15.42
N MET A 576 -16.98 -30.54 -14.28
CA MET A 576 -17.04 -31.28 -13.02
C MET A 576 -18.48 -31.41 -12.51
N ARG A 577 -19.25 -30.31 -12.49
CA ARG A 577 -20.66 -30.31 -12.05
C ARG A 577 -21.59 -31.10 -12.96
N ALA A 578 -21.26 -31.22 -14.24
CA ALA A 578 -21.98 -32.07 -15.19
C ALA A 578 -21.72 -33.57 -14.99
N GLY A 579 -20.83 -33.97 -14.06
CA GLY A 579 -20.50 -35.37 -13.79
C GLY A 579 -19.61 -36.03 -14.86
N LEU A 580 -18.94 -35.23 -15.70
CA LEU A 580 -18.13 -35.72 -16.83
C LEU A 580 -16.69 -36.10 -16.43
N TYR A 581 -16.31 -35.89 -15.15
CA TYR A 581 -14.97 -36.17 -14.67
C TYR A 581 -14.79 -37.64 -14.27
N GLU A 582 -14.26 -38.44 -15.18
CA GLU A 582 -13.94 -39.86 -14.95
C GLU A 582 -12.54 -40.07 -14.32
N GLY A 583 -11.64 -39.10 -14.45
CA GLY A 583 -10.28 -39.18 -13.91
C GLY A 583 -9.34 -38.11 -14.47
N TRP A 584 -8.12 -38.03 -13.92
CA TRP A 584 -7.09 -37.12 -14.41
C TRP A 584 -6.53 -37.61 -15.76
N LEU A 585 -6.41 -36.68 -16.72
CA LEU A 585 -5.78 -36.92 -18.02
C LEU A 585 -4.77 -35.79 -18.32
N PRO A 586 -3.61 -36.07 -18.95
CA PRO A 586 -2.56 -35.06 -19.20
C PRO A 586 -2.99 -33.83 -20.01
N HIS A 587 -4.04 -33.96 -20.83
CA HIS A 587 -4.54 -32.92 -21.74
C HIS A 587 -5.83 -32.23 -21.24
N LEU A 588 -6.39 -32.64 -20.10
CA LEU A 588 -7.66 -32.14 -19.59
C LEU A 588 -7.50 -30.72 -19.02
N PHE A 589 -8.20 -29.75 -19.63
CA PHE A 589 -8.17 -28.32 -19.27
C PHE A 589 -6.76 -27.70 -19.10
N VAL A 590 -5.80 -28.12 -19.93
CA VAL A 590 -4.51 -27.42 -20.03
C VAL A 590 -4.75 -25.94 -20.38
N GLY A 591 -4.03 -25.06 -19.67
CA GLY A 591 -4.12 -23.60 -19.76
C GLY A 591 -2.74 -22.96 -19.52
N ASN A 592 -2.71 -21.62 -19.49
CA ASN A 592 -1.50 -20.85 -19.65
C ASN A 592 -0.82 -20.54 -18.29
N LEU A 593 0.49 -20.75 -18.22
CA LEU A 593 1.32 -20.37 -17.06
C LEU A 593 1.68 -18.89 -17.17
N LEU A 594 1.25 -18.07 -16.21
CA LEU A 594 1.52 -16.62 -16.21
C LEU A 594 2.97 -16.25 -15.83
N LYS A 595 3.71 -17.12 -15.12
CA LYS A 595 5.07 -16.81 -14.66
C LYS A 595 6.01 -16.49 -15.83
N GLY A 596 6.64 -15.32 -15.79
CA GLY A 596 7.55 -14.84 -16.84
C GLY A 596 6.87 -14.27 -18.10
N GLN A 597 5.54 -14.37 -18.22
CA GLN A 597 4.76 -13.73 -19.29
C GLN A 597 4.63 -12.22 -19.04
N THR A 598 4.13 -11.47 -20.03
CA THR A 598 3.96 -10.02 -19.95
C THR A 598 2.52 -9.63 -19.64
N VAL A 599 2.30 -8.89 -18.54
CA VAL A 599 1.03 -8.23 -18.23
C VAL A 599 1.00 -6.83 -18.82
N GLY A 600 -0.01 -6.57 -19.65
CA GLY A 600 -0.37 -5.28 -20.23
C GLY A 600 -1.40 -4.55 -19.37
N VAL A 601 -1.12 -3.30 -18.99
CA VAL A 601 -2.06 -2.48 -18.20
C VAL A 601 -2.37 -1.18 -18.94
N ILE A 602 -3.65 -0.97 -19.26
CA ILE A 602 -4.12 0.21 -19.98
C ILE A 602 -4.95 1.06 -19.00
N GLY A 603 -4.39 2.21 -18.62
CA GLY A 603 -4.82 2.98 -17.45
C GLY A 603 -4.07 2.56 -16.19
N ALA A 604 -2.84 3.07 -16.01
CA ALA A 604 -2.01 2.83 -14.83
C ALA A 604 -2.34 3.76 -13.65
N GLY A 605 -3.62 4.16 -13.53
CA GLY A 605 -4.19 4.83 -12.37
C GLY A 605 -4.22 3.93 -11.13
N ARG A 606 -5.08 4.23 -10.15
CA ARG A 606 -5.08 3.55 -8.84
C ARG A 606 -5.34 2.03 -8.96
N ILE A 607 -6.39 1.66 -9.68
CA ILE A 607 -6.81 0.25 -9.84
C ILE A 607 -5.80 -0.50 -10.72
N GLY A 608 -5.44 0.06 -11.88
CA GLY A 608 -4.44 -0.55 -12.75
C GLY A 608 -3.06 -0.69 -12.10
N SER A 609 -2.64 0.26 -11.25
CA SER A 609 -1.42 0.11 -10.44
C SER A 609 -1.54 -0.97 -9.37
N ALA A 610 -2.68 -1.12 -8.70
CA ALA A 610 -2.91 -2.20 -7.73
C ALA A 610 -2.88 -3.58 -8.41
N TYR A 611 -3.63 -3.72 -9.52
CA TYR A 611 -3.62 -4.91 -10.36
C TYR A 611 -2.23 -5.24 -10.91
N ALA A 612 -1.51 -4.26 -11.48
CA ALA A 612 -0.14 -4.44 -11.95
C ALA A 612 0.77 -4.98 -10.85
N ARG A 613 0.67 -4.45 -9.63
CA ARG A 613 1.43 -4.93 -8.47
C ARG A 613 1.09 -6.38 -8.12
N MET A 614 -0.20 -6.75 -8.10
CA MET A 614 -0.62 -8.13 -7.83
C MET A 614 -0.06 -9.11 -8.88
N MET A 615 -0.13 -8.75 -10.17
CA MET A 615 0.37 -9.61 -11.26
C MET A 615 1.91 -9.71 -11.28
N VAL A 616 2.61 -8.61 -11.02
CA VAL A 616 4.07 -8.59 -10.96
C VAL A 616 4.59 -9.31 -9.71
N GLU A 617 4.09 -8.97 -8.51
CA GLU A 617 4.57 -9.49 -7.23
C GLU A 617 4.15 -10.95 -7.04
N GLY A 618 2.86 -11.26 -7.18
CA GLY A 618 2.29 -12.59 -6.94
C GLY A 618 2.61 -13.61 -8.04
N PHE A 619 2.67 -13.19 -9.30
CA PHE A 619 2.82 -14.11 -10.44
C PHE A 619 4.13 -13.95 -11.22
N LYS A 620 5.01 -13.01 -10.83
CA LYS A 620 6.33 -12.78 -11.44
C LYS A 620 6.22 -12.55 -12.96
N MET A 621 5.25 -11.72 -13.34
CA MET A 621 5.04 -11.24 -14.71
C MET A 621 5.89 -10.00 -14.98
N ASN A 622 6.31 -9.81 -16.24
CA ASN A 622 6.88 -8.55 -16.71
C ASN A 622 5.75 -7.54 -16.95
N LEU A 623 5.96 -6.26 -16.71
CA LEU A 623 4.94 -5.22 -16.88
C LEU A 623 5.16 -4.42 -18.18
N ILE A 624 4.14 -4.32 -19.02
CA ILE A 624 4.04 -3.22 -19.98
C ILE A 624 2.79 -2.40 -19.67
N TYR A 625 2.87 -1.07 -19.69
CA TYR A 625 1.72 -0.23 -19.38
C TYR A 625 1.60 0.98 -20.29
N PHE A 626 0.36 1.38 -20.57
CA PHE A 626 0.03 2.63 -21.26
C PHE A 626 -0.89 3.48 -20.38
N ASP A 627 -0.53 4.74 -20.22
CA ASP A 627 -1.32 5.79 -19.56
C ASP A 627 -0.84 7.14 -20.09
N LEU A 628 -1.75 8.13 -20.16
CA LEU A 628 -1.43 9.50 -20.52
C LEU A 628 -0.38 10.11 -19.58
N TYR A 629 -0.43 9.73 -18.30
CA TYR A 629 0.49 10.20 -17.26
C TYR A 629 1.48 9.10 -16.84
N GLN A 630 2.71 9.48 -16.49
CA GLN A 630 3.72 8.53 -16.05
C GLN A 630 3.40 8.02 -14.63
N SER A 631 3.33 6.70 -14.45
CA SER A 631 3.07 6.08 -13.15
C SER A 631 4.37 5.82 -12.37
N THR A 632 5.11 6.89 -12.04
CA THR A 632 6.43 6.80 -11.38
C THR A 632 6.45 5.98 -10.10
N ARG A 633 5.31 5.87 -9.39
CA ARG A 633 5.18 5.02 -8.19
C ARG A 633 5.15 3.52 -8.55
N LEU A 634 4.48 3.14 -9.62
CA LEU A 634 4.44 1.76 -10.13
C LEU A 634 5.80 1.34 -10.69
N GLU A 635 6.42 2.21 -11.47
CA GLU A 635 7.77 2.02 -12.04
C GLU A 635 8.82 1.77 -10.94
N LYS A 636 8.84 2.62 -9.90
CA LYS A 636 9.72 2.44 -8.73
C LYS A 636 9.44 1.14 -7.98
N PHE A 637 8.17 0.74 -7.86
CA PHE A 637 7.80 -0.51 -7.21
C PHE A 637 8.34 -1.73 -7.98
N VAL A 638 8.07 -1.82 -9.29
CA VAL A 638 8.52 -2.97 -10.10
C VAL A 638 10.04 -3.02 -10.19
N THR A 639 10.71 -1.86 -10.28
CA THR A 639 12.18 -1.77 -10.23
C THR A 639 12.74 -2.35 -8.92
N ALA A 640 12.17 -1.98 -7.77
CA ALA A 640 12.60 -2.48 -6.47
C ALA A 640 12.33 -3.98 -6.30
N TYR A 641 11.20 -4.48 -6.80
CA TYR A 641 10.89 -5.91 -6.76
C TYR A 641 11.80 -6.74 -7.69
N GLY A 642 12.10 -6.26 -8.90
CA GLY A 642 13.09 -6.89 -9.78
C GLY A 642 14.48 -6.94 -9.16
N GLN A 643 14.91 -5.89 -8.46
CA GLN A 643 16.16 -5.88 -7.68
C GLN A 643 16.14 -6.90 -6.54
N PHE A 644 15.02 -7.00 -5.81
CA PHE A 644 14.83 -8.00 -4.75
C PHE A 644 14.91 -9.44 -5.29
N LEU A 645 14.24 -9.75 -6.40
CA LEU A 645 14.33 -11.07 -7.05
C LEU A 645 15.77 -11.40 -7.43
N LYS A 646 16.48 -10.47 -8.09
CA LYS A 646 17.88 -10.64 -8.47
C LYS A 646 18.79 -10.88 -7.26
N ALA A 647 18.56 -10.20 -6.14
CA ALA A 647 19.33 -10.38 -4.90
C ALA A 647 19.12 -11.77 -4.25
N ASN A 648 17.98 -12.41 -4.52
CA ASN A 648 17.67 -13.78 -4.06
C ASN A 648 18.00 -14.86 -5.11
N GLY A 649 18.72 -14.52 -6.19
CA GLY A 649 19.08 -15.47 -7.24
C GLY A 649 17.94 -15.83 -8.20
N GLU A 650 16.82 -15.10 -8.16
CA GLU A 650 15.71 -15.27 -9.10
C GLU A 650 15.84 -14.38 -10.34
N GLN A 651 15.19 -14.79 -11.44
CA GLN A 651 15.08 -13.95 -12.63
C GLN A 651 14.31 -12.66 -12.31
N PRO A 652 14.86 -11.47 -12.57
CA PRO A 652 14.19 -10.21 -12.30
C PRO A 652 13.04 -9.98 -13.30
N VAL A 653 11.92 -9.47 -12.79
CA VAL A 653 10.87 -8.89 -13.64
C VAL A 653 11.33 -7.55 -14.22
N THR A 654 10.87 -7.26 -15.44
CA THR A 654 11.08 -5.95 -16.10
C THR A 654 9.81 -5.12 -16.12
N TRP A 655 9.94 -3.83 -16.42
CA TRP A 655 8.80 -2.99 -16.78
C TRP A 655 9.12 -2.06 -17.96
N LYS A 656 8.08 -1.68 -18.71
CA LYS A 656 8.13 -0.74 -19.83
C LYS A 656 6.88 0.15 -19.83
N ARG A 657 7.07 1.47 -19.94
CA ARG A 657 5.98 2.38 -20.34
C ARG A 657 5.91 2.37 -21.85
N ALA A 658 4.78 1.95 -22.41
CA ALA A 658 4.54 1.97 -23.84
C ALA A 658 4.32 3.40 -24.35
N SER A 659 4.77 3.66 -25.57
CA SER A 659 4.54 4.88 -26.33
C SER A 659 3.08 5.02 -26.80
N SER A 660 2.40 3.89 -26.97
CA SER A 660 1.04 3.78 -27.49
C SER A 660 0.29 2.61 -26.83
N MET A 661 -1.04 2.61 -26.92
CA MET A 661 -1.84 1.47 -26.48
C MET A 661 -1.57 0.24 -27.34
N GLU A 662 -1.42 0.43 -28.64
CA GLU A 662 -1.20 -0.64 -29.64
C GLU A 662 0.10 -1.41 -29.39
N GLU A 663 1.11 -0.78 -28.79
CA GLU A 663 2.34 -1.43 -28.33
C GLU A 663 2.07 -2.40 -27.15
N VAL A 664 1.23 -2.01 -26.19
CA VAL A 664 0.75 -2.91 -25.12
C VAL A 664 0.02 -4.11 -25.71
N LEU A 665 -0.87 -3.89 -26.68
CA LEU A 665 -1.69 -4.95 -27.27
C LEU A 665 -0.87 -6.02 -28.00
N ARG A 666 0.20 -5.62 -28.69
CA ARG A 666 1.08 -6.56 -29.41
C ARG A 666 2.02 -7.34 -28.47
N GLU A 667 2.52 -6.69 -27.42
CA GLU A 667 3.57 -7.26 -26.55
C GLU A 667 3.03 -8.08 -25.37
N ALA A 668 1.83 -7.78 -24.87
CA ALA A 668 1.27 -8.44 -23.69
C ALA A 668 0.62 -9.79 -23.99
N ASP A 669 0.69 -10.70 -23.01
CA ASP A 669 -0.01 -11.99 -22.98
C ASP A 669 -1.33 -11.91 -22.19
N LEU A 670 -1.39 -10.96 -21.25
CA LEU A 670 -2.55 -10.67 -20.41
C LEU A 670 -2.77 -9.16 -20.35
N ILE A 671 -3.83 -8.66 -20.96
CA ILE A 671 -4.19 -7.23 -21.00
C ILE A 671 -5.31 -6.97 -19.99
N SER A 672 -5.19 -5.95 -19.16
CA SER A 672 -6.27 -5.48 -18.28
C SER A 672 -6.59 -4.00 -18.48
N LEU A 673 -7.88 -3.69 -18.60
CA LEU A 673 -8.41 -2.36 -18.87
C LEU A 673 -8.87 -1.68 -17.58
N HIS A 674 -8.28 -0.51 -17.30
CA HIS A 674 -8.66 0.38 -16.19
C HIS A 674 -8.81 1.88 -16.56
N PRO A 675 -9.21 2.27 -17.79
CA PRO A 675 -9.46 3.68 -18.10
C PRO A 675 -10.76 4.19 -17.45
N VAL A 676 -10.92 5.52 -17.40
CA VAL A 676 -12.24 6.15 -17.22
C VAL A 676 -12.96 6.13 -18.57
N LEU A 677 -14.28 5.90 -18.58
CA LEU A 677 -15.08 6.00 -19.81
C LEU A 677 -15.43 7.46 -20.12
N ASP A 678 -15.01 7.93 -21.28
CA ASP A 678 -15.37 9.19 -21.91
C ASP A 678 -15.36 9.04 -23.45
N LYS A 679 -15.44 10.14 -24.21
CA LYS A 679 -15.46 10.10 -25.69
C LYS A 679 -14.17 9.58 -26.32
N THR A 680 -13.04 9.62 -25.60
CA THR A 680 -11.72 9.16 -26.09
C THR A 680 -11.46 7.69 -25.80
N THR A 681 -12.20 7.12 -24.85
CA THR A 681 -12.09 5.72 -24.41
C THR A 681 -13.31 4.86 -24.75
N TYR A 682 -14.36 5.45 -25.33
CA TYR A 682 -15.46 4.73 -25.95
C TYR A 682 -14.95 3.88 -27.13
N HIS A 683 -15.28 2.59 -27.13
CA HIS A 683 -14.77 1.57 -28.07
C HIS A 683 -13.24 1.62 -28.24
N LEU A 684 -12.52 1.92 -27.15
CA LEU A 684 -11.06 1.94 -27.11
C LEU A 684 -10.46 0.61 -27.60
N VAL A 685 -11.08 -0.53 -27.27
CA VAL A 685 -10.79 -1.84 -27.86
C VAL A 685 -11.86 -2.15 -28.91
N ASN A 686 -11.53 -1.89 -30.17
CA ASN A 686 -12.35 -2.17 -31.33
C ASN A 686 -11.83 -3.40 -32.11
N LYS A 687 -12.49 -3.73 -33.23
CA LYS A 687 -12.12 -4.85 -34.11
C LYS A 687 -10.64 -4.84 -34.52
N GLU A 688 -10.12 -3.69 -34.93
CA GLU A 688 -8.74 -3.54 -35.41
C GLU A 688 -7.74 -3.82 -34.28
N ARG A 689 -8.01 -3.32 -33.07
CA ARG A 689 -7.15 -3.51 -31.89
C ARG A 689 -7.23 -4.92 -31.32
N LEU A 690 -8.39 -5.58 -31.36
CA LEU A 690 -8.51 -7.01 -31.05
C LEU A 690 -7.62 -7.84 -31.98
N ALA A 691 -7.60 -7.54 -33.28
CA ALA A 691 -6.75 -8.22 -34.25
C ALA A 691 -5.23 -7.96 -34.07
N MET A 692 -4.81 -6.97 -33.26
CA MET A 692 -3.40 -6.73 -32.91
C MET A 692 -2.91 -7.59 -31.74
N MET A 693 -3.82 -8.19 -30.96
CA MET A 693 -3.47 -8.99 -29.78
C MET A 693 -2.90 -10.36 -30.20
N LYS A 694 -2.14 -10.98 -29.29
CA LYS A 694 -1.64 -12.36 -29.51
C LYS A 694 -2.82 -13.33 -29.58
N LYS A 695 -2.70 -14.40 -30.40
CA LYS A 695 -3.77 -15.42 -30.61
C LYS A 695 -4.24 -16.12 -29.33
N GLU A 696 -3.41 -16.16 -28.30
CA GLU A 696 -3.73 -16.75 -26.99
C GLU A 696 -3.85 -15.71 -25.87
N ALA A 697 -3.93 -14.41 -26.23
CA ALA A 697 -3.99 -13.35 -25.24
C ALA A 697 -5.26 -13.46 -24.39
N ILE A 698 -5.13 -12.99 -23.14
CA ILE A 698 -6.24 -12.85 -22.21
C ILE A 698 -6.56 -11.37 -22.07
N LEU A 699 -7.81 -10.97 -22.29
CA LEU A 699 -8.28 -9.59 -22.12
C LEU A 699 -9.25 -9.48 -20.94
N VAL A 700 -8.96 -8.62 -19.98
CA VAL A 700 -9.78 -8.40 -18.78
C VAL A 700 -10.33 -6.97 -18.74
N ASN A 701 -11.62 -6.84 -18.44
CA ASN A 701 -12.28 -5.55 -18.24
C ASN A 701 -13.06 -5.52 -16.92
N CYS A 702 -12.59 -4.68 -16.00
CA CYS A 702 -13.29 -4.31 -14.76
C CYS A 702 -13.40 -2.78 -14.65
N SER A 703 -13.49 -2.09 -15.79
CA SER A 703 -13.60 -0.63 -15.87
C SER A 703 -15.01 -0.19 -16.24
N ARG A 704 -15.34 -0.17 -17.53
CA ARG A 704 -16.68 0.08 -18.09
C ARG A 704 -16.84 -0.74 -19.37
N GLY A 705 -18.03 -1.28 -19.60
CA GLY A 705 -18.32 -2.13 -20.76
C GLY A 705 -18.05 -1.44 -22.11
N PRO A 706 -18.58 -0.22 -22.37
CA PRO A 706 -18.37 0.51 -23.63
C PRO A 706 -16.92 0.93 -23.94
N VAL A 707 -15.93 0.53 -23.12
CA VAL A 707 -14.50 0.61 -23.48
C VAL A 707 -14.14 -0.43 -24.54
N ILE A 708 -14.92 -1.52 -24.66
CA ILE A 708 -14.79 -2.53 -25.70
C ILE A 708 -16.00 -2.42 -26.64
N ASP A 709 -15.79 -2.54 -27.94
CA ASP A 709 -16.84 -2.89 -28.90
C ASP A 709 -17.21 -4.36 -28.68
N GLU A 710 -18.31 -4.61 -27.97
CA GLU A 710 -18.69 -5.95 -27.54
C GLU A 710 -19.16 -6.83 -28.72
N GLU A 711 -19.62 -6.24 -29.83
CA GLU A 711 -19.95 -6.98 -31.06
C GLU A 711 -18.67 -7.47 -31.76
N ALA A 712 -17.67 -6.60 -31.89
CA ALA A 712 -16.34 -7.01 -32.37
C ALA A 712 -15.71 -8.08 -31.47
N LEU A 713 -15.88 -7.97 -30.14
CA LEU A 713 -15.38 -8.96 -29.19
C LEU A 713 -15.99 -10.34 -29.38
N VAL A 714 -17.33 -10.43 -29.49
CA VAL A 714 -18.04 -11.71 -29.71
C VAL A 714 -17.61 -12.37 -31.01
N ASN A 715 -17.40 -11.59 -32.07
CA ASN A 715 -16.92 -12.11 -33.35
C ASN A 715 -15.46 -12.59 -33.24
N HIS A 716 -14.58 -11.83 -32.57
CA HIS A 716 -13.18 -12.21 -32.35
C HIS A 716 -13.03 -13.48 -31.49
N LEU A 717 -13.82 -13.62 -30.43
CA LEU A 717 -13.87 -14.83 -29.57
C LEU A 717 -14.26 -16.10 -30.34
N ARG A 718 -15.20 -15.97 -31.29
CA ARG A 718 -15.66 -17.07 -32.14
C ARG A 718 -14.61 -17.48 -33.16
N GLU A 719 -13.86 -16.53 -33.70
CA GLU A 719 -12.79 -16.76 -34.69
C GLU A 719 -11.49 -17.26 -34.03
N ASN A 720 -11.26 -16.98 -32.75
CA ASN A 720 -10.00 -17.28 -32.04
C ASN A 720 -10.25 -18.09 -30.74
N PRO A 721 -10.40 -19.43 -30.82
CA PRO A 721 -10.73 -20.28 -29.66
C PRO A 721 -9.72 -20.28 -28.50
N MET A 722 -8.49 -19.81 -28.74
CA MET A 722 -7.43 -19.70 -27.73
C MET A 722 -7.35 -18.31 -27.08
N PHE A 723 -7.93 -17.29 -27.70
CA PHE A 723 -8.09 -15.97 -27.08
C PHE A 723 -9.18 -16.07 -26.01
N ARG A 724 -8.97 -15.40 -24.86
CA ARG A 724 -9.88 -15.51 -23.70
C ARG A 724 -10.21 -14.16 -23.09
N VAL A 725 -11.40 -14.04 -22.49
CA VAL A 725 -11.81 -12.80 -21.82
C VAL A 725 -12.29 -13.02 -20.39
N GLY A 726 -12.11 -12.00 -19.56
CA GLY A 726 -12.71 -11.87 -18.23
C GLY A 726 -13.43 -10.53 -18.12
N LEU A 727 -14.76 -10.53 -18.05
CA LEU A 727 -15.59 -9.33 -18.09
C LEU A 727 -16.43 -9.21 -16.82
N ASP A 728 -16.31 -8.07 -16.14
CA ASP A 728 -17.20 -7.66 -15.05
C ASP A 728 -18.29 -6.67 -15.52
N VAL A 729 -18.12 -6.08 -16.71
CA VAL A 729 -18.90 -4.93 -17.19
C VAL A 729 -19.24 -5.08 -18.67
N PHE A 730 -20.43 -4.62 -19.08
CA PHE A 730 -21.00 -4.86 -20.41
C PHE A 730 -21.49 -3.56 -21.06
N GLU A 731 -21.53 -3.53 -22.39
CA GLU A 731 -21.88 -2.32 -23.14
C GLU A 731 -23.32 -1.84 -22.84
N GLU A 732 -24.25 -2.79 -22.69
CA GLU A 732 -25.69 -2.56 -22.53
C GLU A 732 -26.22 -3.16 -21.22
N GLU A 733 -25.50 -2.97 -20.10
CA GLU A 733 -25.87 -3.50 -18.77
C GLU A 733 -27.36 -3.27 -18.42
N PRO A 734 -28.10 -4.31 -17.96
CA PRO A 734 -27.62 -5.63 -17.50
C PRO A 734 -27.51 -6.70 -18.61
N PHE A 735 -27.62 -6.34 -19.88
CA PHE A 735 -27.58 -7.28 -21.00
C PHE A 735 -26.16 -7.50 -21.52
N MET A 736 -25.84 -8.76 -21.81
CA MET A 736 -24.68 -9.13 -22.63
C MET A 736 -25.04 -9.04 -24.11
N LYS A 737 -24.08 -8.68 -24.96
CA LYS A 737 -24.24 -8.68 -26.42
C LYS A 737 -24.61 -10.10 -26.92
N PRO A 738 -25.56 -10.25 -27.86
CA PRO A 738 -25.99 -11.56 -28.35
C PRO A 738 -24.83 -12.46 -28.80
N GLY A 739 -24.82 -13.70 -28.32
CA GLY A 739 -23.78 -14.70 -28.61
C GLY A 739 -22.61 -14.73 -27.63
N LEU A 740 -22.43 -13.72 -26.76
CA LEU A 740 -21.37 -13.75 -25.72
C LEU A 740 -21.57 -14.92 -24.74
N ALA A 741 -22.83 -15.21 -24.38
CA ALA A 741 -23.19 -16.29 -23.45
C ALA A 741 -22.83 -17.70 -23.97
N ASP A 742 -22.62 -17.87 -25.27
CA ASP A 742 -22.24 -19.15 -25.90
C ASP A 742 -20.70 -19.35 -25.95
N MET A 743 -19.92 -18.31 -25.62
CA MET A 743 -18.45 -18.32 -25.74
C MET A 743 -17.79 -18.98 -24.52
N LYS A 744 -17.37 -20.24 -24.64
CA LYS A 744 -16.67 -20.99 -23.57
C LYS A 744 -15.33 -20.36 -23.15
N ASN A 745 -14.73 -19.56 -24.01
CA ASN A 745 -13.53 -18.76 -23.79
C ASN A 745 -13.82 -17.37 -23.16
N ALA A 746 -15.08 -17.08 -22.81
CA ALA A 746 -15.47 -15.90 -22.06
C ALA A 746 -15.86 -16.25 -20.62
N ILE A 747 -15.30 -15.52 -19.66
CA ILE A 747 -15.71 -15.51 -18.26
C ILE A 747 -16.43 -14.19 -18.00
N VAL A 748 -17.66 -14.28 -17.52
CA VAL A 748 -18.57 -13.14 -17.33
C VAL A 748 -19.10 -13.13 -15.89
N VAL A 749 -19.08 -11.96 -15.25
CA VAL A 749 -19.63 -11.74 -13.91
C VAL A 749 -20.40 -10.40 -13.86
N PRO A 750 -21.47 -10.26 -13.06
CA PRO A 750 -22.41 -9.15 -13.19
C PRO A 750 -22.05 -7.92 -12.33
N HIS A 751 -21.03 -7.16 -12.74
CA HIS A 751 -20.60 -5.88 -12.12
C HIS A 751 -20.34 -5.98 -10.61
N ILE A 752 -19.58 -7.01 -10.23
CA ILE A 752 -19.24 -7.37 -8.85
C ILE A 752 -17.86 -6.89 -8.39
N ALA A 753 -17.12 -6.08 -9.17
CA ALA A 753 -15.78 -5.58 -8.81
C ALA A 753 -15.64 -4.78 -7.49
N SER A 754 -16.75 -4.46 -6.83
CA SER A 754 -16.78 -3.83 -5.51
C SER A 754 -17.59 -4.62 -4.48
N ALA A 755 -18.00 -5.84 -4.80
CA ALA A 755 -18.93 -6.65 -4.00
C ALA A 755 -18.27 -7.40 -2.82
N SER A 756 -17.25 -6.80 -2.19
CA SER A 756 -16.81 -7.23 -0.86
C SER A 756 -17.66 -6.52 0.21
N LYS A 757 -17.88 -7.18 1.36
CA LYS A 757 -18.61 -6.58 2.49
C LYS A 757 -17.97 -5.26 2.92
N TRP A 758 -16.66 -5.29 3.18
CA TRP A 758 -15.88 -4.14 3.63
C TRP A 758 -15.98 -2.95 2.66
N THR A 759 -15.82 -3.20 1.35
CA THR A 759 -15.93 -2.14 0.33
C THR A 759 -17.35 -1.56 0.28
N ARG A 760 -18.41 -2.37 0.23
CA ARG A 760 -19.79 -1.85 0.13
C ARG A 760 -20.22 -1.09 1.39
N GLU A 761 -19.85 -1.57 2.58
CA GLU A 761 -20.11 -0.87 3.85
C GLU A 761 -19.29 0.43 3.97
N GLY A 762 -18.04 0.42 3.48
CA GLY A 762 -17.21 1.62 3.36
C GLY A 762 -17.79 2.64 2.39
N MET A 763 -18.26 2.21 1.21
CA MET A 763 -18.93 3.09 0.24
C MET A 763 -20.18 3.73 0.83
N ALA A 764 -21.05 2.95 1.49
CA ALA A 764 -22.24 3.46 2.16
C ALA A 764 -21.89 4.49 3.25
N THR A 765 -20.82 4.21 4.03
CA THR A 765 -20.29 5.12 5.05
C THR A 765 -19.80 6.44 4.45
N LEU A 766 -19.00 6.41 3.38
CA LEU A 766 -18.51 7.62 2.71
C LEU A 766 -19.66 8.42 2.07
N ALA A 767 -20.64 7.75 1.46
CA ALA A 767 -21.78 8.41 0.84
C ALA A 767 -22.67 9.14 1.87
N ALA A 768 -22.92 8.52 3.02
CA ALA A 768 -23.60 9.16 4.14
C ALA A 768 -22.82 10.37 4.68
N LEU A 769 -21.50 10.24 4.83
CA LEU A 769 -20.63 11.31 5.32
C LEU A 769 -20.54 12.50 4.36
N ASN A 770 -20.56 12.26 3.04
CA ASN A 770 -20.70 13.31 2.03
C ASN A 770 -22.00 14.10 2.21
N VAL A 771 -23.14 13.40 2.31
CA VAL A 771 -24.46 14.05 2.44
C VAL A 771 -24.55 14.85 3.74
N VAL A 772 -24.24 14.25 4.89
CA VAL A 772 -24.37 14.93 6.18
C VAL A 772 -23.35 16.07 6.34
N GLY A 773 -22.12 15.88 5.84
CA GLY A 773 -21.10 16.92 5.85
C GLY A 773 -21.57 18.19 5.15
N ARG A 774 -22.21 18.04 3.98
CA ARG A 774 -22.75 19.19 3.24
C ARG A 774 -24.04 19.76 3.82
N ILE A 775 -24.90 18.94 4.44
CA ILE A 775 -26.06 19.42 5.21
C ILE A 775 -25.63 20.30 6.39
N LYS A 776 -24.57 19.89 7.10
CA LYS A 776 -23.99 20.55 8.28
C LYS A 776 -23.05 21.71 7.98
N GLY A 777 -22.59 21.85 6.73
CA GLY A 777 -21.60 22.87 6.34
C GLY A 777 -20.16 22.52 6.75
N TYR A 778 -19.84 21.23 6.85
CA TYR A 778 -18.49 20.75 7.13
C TYR A 778 -17.54 20.97 5.92
N PRO A 779 -16.23 21.15 6.19
CA PRO A 779 -15.21 21.27 5.15
C PRO A 779 -15.14 20.02 4.26
N ILE A 780 -14.51 20.17 3.09
CA ILE A 780 -14.23 19.06 2.18
C ILE A 780 -12.84 18.52 2.49
N TRP A 781 -12.70 17.19 2.50
CA TRP A 781 -11.44 16.51 2.79
C TRP A 781 -10.40 16.75 1.68
N SER A 782 -9.14 16.93 2.06
CA SER A 782 -8.08 17.39 1.15
C SER A 782 -7.56 16.32 0.19
N ASP A 783 -7.54 15.05 0.61
CA ASP A 783 -7.15 13.91 -0.23
C ASP A 783 -8.25 12.85 -0.19
N PRO A 784 -9.16 12.81 -1.18
CA PRO A 784 -10.30 11.89 -1.19
C PRO A 784 -9.91 10.41 -1.32
N ASN A 785 -8.62 10.09 -1.35
CA ASN A 785 -8.10 8.72 -1.40
C ASN A 785 -7.59 8.23 -0.05
N ARG A 786 -7.42 9.13 0.94
CA ARG A 786 -7.07 8.80 2.33
C ARG A 786 -8.33 8.74 3.17
N VAL A 787 -9.03 7.62 3.02
CA VAL A 787 -10.38 7.42 3.57
C VAL A 787 -10.40 6.65 4.88
N ASP A 788 -9.29 6.05 5.29
CA ASP A 788 -9.13 5.30 6.54
C ASP A 788 -9.66 6.04 7.78
N PRO A 789 -9.47 7.37 7.95
CA PRO A 789 -10.02 8.11 9.10
C PRO A 789 -11.55 8.10 9.17
N PHE A 790 -12.24 7.95 8.04
CA PHE A 790 -13.71 7.85 7.98
C PHE A 790 -14.22 6.41 8.21
N LEU A 791 -13.34 5.42 8.14
CA LEU A 791 -13.66 3.99 8.12
C LEU A 791 -13.22 3.25 9.38
N ASN A 792 -12.42 3.86 10.26
CA ASN A 792 -12.10 3.28 11.56
C ASN A 792 -13.38 3.13 12.41
N GLU A 793 -13.83 1.91 12.69
CA GLU A 793 -15.05 1.64 13.48
C GLU A 793 -14.92 2.01 14.96
N ASN A 794 -13.69 2.03 15.48
CA ASN A 794 -13.39 2.36 16.88
C ASN A 794 -13.22 3.87 17.13
N ALA A 795 -13.52 4.72 16.14
CA ALA A 795 -13.38 6.17 16.23
C ALA A 795 -14.54 6.90 15.52
N SER A 796 -14.90 8.07 16.04
CA SER A 796 -15.79 8.99 15.32
C SER A 796 -15.08 9.51 14.05
N PRO A 797 -15.74 9.51 12.89
CA PRO A 797 -15.15 10.03 11.66
C PRO A 797 -14.90 11.55 11.77
N PRO A 798 -13.92 12.10 11.03
CA PRO A 798 -13.71 13.54 10.95
C PRO A 798 -14.98 14.29 10.52
N ASN A 799 -15.20 15.48 11.08
CA ASN A 799 -16.26 16.41 10.65
C ASN A 799 -15.87 17.06 9.30
N ALA A 800 -15.86 16.26 8.24
CA ALA A 800 -15.53 16.64 6.87
C ALA A 800 -16.35 15.80 5.87
N SER A 801 -16.53 16.30 4.65
CA SER A 801 -17.09 15.55 3.54
C SER A 801 -15.95 14.79 2.84
N PRO A 802 -15.94 13.44 2.82
CA PRO A 802 -14.81 12.66 2.28
C PRO A 802 -14.45 12.95 0.82
N SER A 803 -15.44 13.18 -0.05
CA SER A 803 -15.20 13.57 -1.44
C SER A 803 -16.44 14.21 -2.05
N ILE A 804 -16.34 15.47 -2.51
CA ILE A 804 -17.34 16.04 -3.45
C ILE A 804 -16.66 16.44 -4.76
N VAL A 805 -17.22 15.95 -5.87
CA VAL A 805 -16.70 16.07 -7.23
C VAL A 805 -16.68 17.53 -7.69
N ASN A 806 -17.77 18.27 -7.43
CA ASN A 806 -17.90 19.69 -7.78
C ASN A 806 -17.42 20.68 -6.69
N SER A 807 -16.49 20.26 -5.84
CA SER A 807 -15.92 21.08 -4.76
C SER A 807 -15.49 22.49 -5.20
N LYS A 808 -14.82 22.58 -6.35
CA LYS A 808 -14.33 23.84 -6.94
C LYS A 808 -15.45 24.80 -7.35
N ALA A 809 -16.49 24.30 -8.00
CA ALA A 809 -17.62 25.12 -8.47
C ALA A 809 -18.44 25.70 -7.32
N LEU A 810 -18.47 25.01 -6.18
CA LEU A 810 -19.20 25.43 -4.98
C LEU A 810 -18.43 26.41 -4.07
N GLY A 811 -17.24 26.88 -4.49
CA GLY A 811 -16.50 27.96 -3.83
C GLY A 811 -16.00 27.68 -2.41
N ASN A 812 -15.81 26.41 -2.02
CA ASN A 812 -15.37 26.06 -0.66
C ASN A 812 -13.84 26.03 -0.55
N GLU A 813 -13.30 26.65 0.51
CA GLU A 813 -11.87 26.60 0.84
C GLU A 813 -11.47 25.19 1.28
N LEU A 814 -10.41 24.63 0.69
CA LEU A 814 -9.79 23.40 1.19
C LEU A 814 -9.17 23.66 2.56
N ILE A 815 -9.51 22.83 3.56
CA ILE A 815 -8.71 22.79 4.79
C ILE A 815 -7.56 21.82 4.58
N VAL A 816 -6.35 22.37 4.48
CA VAL A 816 -5.10 21.60 4.57
C VAL A 816 -4.90 21.17 6.02
N ILE A 817 -5.49 20.03 6.42
CA ILE A 817 -5.20 19.39 7.70
C ILE A 817 -3.85 18.68 7.59
N ILE A 818 -2.76 19.45 7.70
CA ILE A 818 -1.39 18.94 7.83
C ILE A 818 -0.87 19.25 9.24
N TYR A 819 -0.71 18.20 10.04
CA TYR A 819 0.23 18.05 11.16
C TYR A 819 0.25 19.05 12.35
N LEU A 820 -0.65 20.03 12.43
CA LEU A 820 -0.59 21.05 13.51
C LEU A 820 -0.80 20.50 14.94
N GLU A 821 -1.57 19.43 15.15
CA GLU A 821 -1.74 18.86 16.50
C GLU A 821 -0.46 18.21 17.06
N ARG A 822 0.42 17.67 16.21
CA ARG A 822 1.73 17.16 16.66
C ARG A 822 2.70 18.28 17.03
N PHE A 823 2.61 19.45 16.38
CA PHE A 823 3.49 20.59 16.67
C PHE A 823 3.12 21.30 17.99
N CYS A 824 1.83 21.31 18.35
CA CYS A 824 1.38 21.91 19.61
C CYS A 824 1.70 21.07 20.87
N HIS A 825 2.12 19.81 20.74
CA HIS A 825 2.60 18.99 21.87
C HIS A 825 4.12 18.99 22.04
N SER A 826 4.90 19.42 21.03
CA SER A 826 6.36 19.55 21.14
C SER A 826 6.85 20.96 21.54
N ALA A 827 5.96 21.96 21.57
CA ALA A 827 6.29 23.35 21.87
C ALA A 827 5.98 23.73 23.33
N SER A 828 6.86 23.34 24.26
CA SER A 828 6.83 23.82 25.65
C SER A 828 7.11 25.33 25.71
N GLY A 829 6.18 26.12 26.27
CA GLY A 829 6.50 27.45 26.81
C GLY A 829 6.19 28.69 25.93
N SER A 830 5.02 28.79 25.29
CA SER A 830 4.60 30.05 24.65
C SER A 830 3.10 30.36 24.75
N PHE A 831 2.72 31.03 25.84
CA PHE A 831 1.34 31.46 26.17
C PHE A 831 0.68 32.34 25.08
N ARG A 832 1.49 33.03 24.26
CA ARG A 832 1.01 33.88 23.15
C ARG A 832 0.46 33.08 21.97
N LEU A 833 1.00 31.89 21.65
CA LEU A 833 0.54 31.08 20.51
C LEU A 833 -0.88 30.53 20.73
N ILE A 834 -1.15 30.01 21.93
CA ILE A 834 -2.47 29.49 22.34
C ILE A 834 -3.53 30.59 22.25
N THR A 835 -3.15 31.82 22.61
CA THR A 835 -4.04 32.99 22.56
C THR A 835 -4.38 33.38 21.11
N LEU A 836 -3.41 33.31 20.19
CA LEU A 836 -3.65 33.58 18.76
C LEU A 836 -4.56 32.53 18.12
N CYS A 837 -4.33 31.24 18.37
CA CYS A 837 -5.18 30.15 17.88
C CYS A 837 -6.61 30.24 18.42
N ARG A 838 -6.79 30.64 19.69
CA ARG A 838 -8.12 30.89 20.29
C ARG A 838 -8.82 32.12 19.72
N ARG A 839 -8.07 33.13 19.23
CA ARG A 839 -8.63 34.33 18.58
C ARG A 839 -9.13 34.02 17.17
N ILE A 840 -8.35 33.28 16.38
CA ILE A 840 -8.72 32.80 15.04
C ILE A 840 -9.99 31.93 15.10
N LYS A 841 -10.14 31.08 16.13
CA LYS A 841 -11.38 30.29 16.36
C LYS A 841 -12.63 31.10 16.71
N ARG A 842 -12.55 32.42 16.98
CA ARG A 842 -13.68 33.26 17.41
C ARG A 842 -14.13 34.31 16.40
N THR A 843 -13.28 34.75 15.50
CA THR A 843 -13.67 35.69 14.42
C THR A 843 -14.17 34.91 13.20
N LYS A 844 -15.45 35.10 12.83
CA LYS A 844 -15.95 34.70 11.50
C LYS A 844 -15.07 35.36 10.44
N THR A 845 -14.45 34.55 9.58
CA THR A 845 -13.50 35.04 8.56
C THR A 845 -14.20 35.99 7.59
N ARG A 846 -13.92 37.29 7.75
CA ARG A 846 -14.11 38.30 6.73
C ARG A 846 -12.71 38.71 6.28
N ALA A 847 -12.49 38.84 4.98
CA ALA A 847 -11.16 39.12 4.43
C ALA A 847 -10.55 40.37 5.08
N ILE A 848 -9.31 40.25 5.55
CA ILE A 848 -8.43 41.38 5.86
C ILE A 848 -7.15 41.13 5.07
N LEU A 849 -7.16 41.64 3.85
CA LEU A 849 -6.00 41.83 3.01
C LEU A 849 -6.22 43.19 2.33
N LEU A 850 -5.80 44.25 3.03
CA LEU A 850 -5.50 45.59 2.52
C LEU A 850 -5.05 46.47 3.69
N ASP A 851 -4.25 47.49 3.36
CA ASP A 851 -3.71 48.57 4.19
C ASP A 851 -2.89 48.18 5.43
N TYR A 852 -1.57 48.12 5.24
CA TYR A 852 -0.63 48.52 6.27
C TYR A 852 0.52 49.33 5.64
N ASP A 853 0.49 50.64 5.89
CA ASP A 853 1.50 51.58 5.40
C ASP A 853 2.84 51.38 6.14
N GLY A 854 3.93 51.68 5.46
CA GLY A 854 5.26 51.34 5.98
C GLY A 854 5.71 52.23 7.14
N THR A 855 5.81 51.67 8.36
CA THR A 855 6.85 52.04 9.35
C THR A 855 6.94 51.05 10.51
N SER A 856 8.17 50.62 10.85
CA SER A 856 8.56 49.74 11.96
C SER A 856 8.10 48.25 11.91
N MET A 857 9.06 47.34 11.72
CA MET A 857 8.93 45.91 12.00
C MET A 857 9.68 45.55 13.30
N PRO A 858 9.09 44.76 14.21
CA PRO A 858 9.84 43.98 15.20
C PRO A 858 10.48 42.75 14.54
N GLN A 859 11.70 42.39 14.93
CA GLN A 859 12.37 41.19 14.45
C GLN A 859 11.60 39.92 14.88
N GLY A 860 10.91 39.27 13.94
CA GLY A 860 10.20 38.00 14.19
C GLY A 860 9.11 37.62 13.18
N THR A 861 8.55 38.58 12.44
CA THR A 861 7.41 38.34 11.51
C THR A 861 7.78 37.85 10.11
N SER A 862 9.07 37.85 9.75
CA SER A 862 9.56 37.50 8.40
C SER A 862 9.20 36.06 7.97
N ALA A 863 9.40 35.06 8.83
CA ALA A 863 9.24 33.65 8.48
C ALA A 863 7.80 33.26 8.10
N ILE A 864 6.79 33.90 8.72
CA ILE A 864 5.37 33.63 8.45
C ILE A 864 4.98 34.22 7.10
N LEU A 865 5.47 35.42 6.76
CA LEU A 865 5.21 36.05 5.47
C LEU A 865 5.87 35.27 4.31
N CYS A 866 7.11 34.81 4.49
CA CYS A 866 7.77 33.93 3.51
C CYS A 866 7.02 32.60 3.32
N SER A 867 6.48 32.02 4.39
CA SER A 867 5.70 30.77 4.29
C SER A 867 4.36 30.97 3.55
N LEU A 868 3.69 32.09 3.76
CA LEU A 868 2.46 32.45 3.05
C LEU A 868 2.72 32.83 1.58
N LEU A 869 3.86 33.45 1.27
CA LEU A 869 4.29 33.73 -0.10
C LEU A 869 4.72 32.47 -0.85
N ALA A 870 5.36 31.50 -0.18
CA ALA A 870 5.65 30.18 -0.75
C ALA A 870 4.36 29.43 -1.10
N LEU A 871 3.37 29.41 -0.20
CA LEU A 871 2.03 28.83 -0.45
C LEU A 871 1.26 29.56 -1.56
N LYS A 872 1.54 30.85 -1.82
CA LYS A 872 1.01 31.57 -2.98
C LYS A 872 1.69 31.11 -4.28
N ALA A 873 3.02 31.01 -4.29
CA ALA A 873 3.79 30.54 -5.45
C ALA A 873 3.47 29.08 -5.84
N GLU A 874 3.08 28.25 -4.87
CA GLU A 874 2.62 26.86 -5.07
C GLU A 874 1.13 26.78 -5.50
N ARG A 875 0.41 27.90 -5.52
CA ARG A 875 -0.98 28.03 -6.01
C ARG A 875 -1.05 28.64 -7.43
N GLU A 876 0.03 29.27 -7.88
CA GLU A 876 0.19 29.88 -9.20
C GLU A 876 0.99 28.99 -10.18
N ARG A 877 1.29 27.74 -9.78
CA ARG A 877 1.79 26.63 -10.61
C ARG A 877 0.79 25.48 -10.62
#